data_AF-A0A0N4W3D7-F1
#
_entry.id   AF-A0A0N4W3D7-F1
#
_cell.length_a   1.000
_cell.length_b   1.000
_cell.length_c   1.000
_cell.angle_alpha   90.00
_cell.angle_beta   90.00
_cell.angle_gamma   90.00
#
_symmetry.space_group_name_H-M   'P 1'
#
loop_
_entity.id
_entity.type
_entity.pdbx_description
1 polymer ?
#
loop_
_entity_poly.entity_id
_entity_poly.type
_entity_poly.pdbx_seq_one_letter_code
_entity_poly.pdbx_strand_id
1 'polypeptide(L)'
;MSKKVDVAAVAASVQEFYATNNAERRKQLDEDLCLFKNRFSCDDTIAACILLMGPRYPANVQYFGAISLYETIRHRYEECVANVTLMEVLKSFLIENLTSSAHVQMQSITNKLSSALAMLSLYCMPDVWPDPVATLTNIWAAQPELLLRVLAEIAAEFSNIHMPLTQRSKLKTELHKTSEDIIRIISTVMGAEDASPSTRQAAVECVEQWVKLPGVGLHQWTPVLSVVFGAVSDDSAALTNLLNILAANDELTSIDQLVQDICQYITTAGAQIIAAELAEDIQSEDVVSLVSAVCTIAVTSVPTLLRQAKHNPALLCDLCSLFSSICSCDGAYAIDEMISDLPAPFFMTLREHLGAAATGSKHDVLSSVARAVSSYYADVCRAAVDKMSYPPADRFDEYDNSQKEQFARYRMARSEVSIDAYFMMGKDTLQFLNRELGAAIEKGDLCRTECVMFFWETVADYLSETDYPEICGNLELCTRLSSIGEGADADRLANTTMKHLHALSHLVQEHDNAAELEGHVIRLVLPFVSRKAVSKEALRTLEKYVSERSKGIMVVGDDISQVCYSFFMDDHNEQALRLEALKCIGYVLSMRPSIDVMVCDAVRNAISNLPSEHLPEALPLVSQLLDHALFSNPTSACALAKSAVLVFGHYSPTASPLCTSIRQWLESFAKNMPFHAIDEWLSLIYQIVKKNYKTLRANGENSLPTISNAILIAGQTLAESHEPCVVRLASQVLAAIASQSISYGDEAPRLLLASHGPALVKTIFLRIQVELLRPTVEYLAEVLFFFAKEFSQETRNVINGLEHGDSPLVAAMFREVGNLRNFKQMTLRLNNASRKDTRSTTGAISLETVQWNIVNAILSLK
;
A
#
# COMPACT_ATOMS: atom_id res chain seq x y z
N MET A 1 -45.77 -58.68 -21.59
CA MET A 1 -46.03 -58.03 -22.90
C MET A 1 -45.31 -56.69 -22.89
N SER A 2 -44.12 -56.60 -23.49
CA SER A 2 -43.44 -55.31 -23.69
C SER A 2 -44.33 -54.44 -24.59
N LYS A 3 -44.71 -53.24 -24.13
CA LYS A 3 -45.45 -52.29 -24.96
C LYS A 3 -44.47 -51.76 -26.01
N LYS A 4 -44.68 -52.10 -27.28
CA LYS A 4 -43.93 -51.50 -28.40
C LYS A 4 -44.18 -49.99 -28.43
N VAL A 5 -43.15 -49.22 -28.80
CA VAL A 5 -43.23 -47.77 -28.95
C VAL A 5 -44.18 -47.41 -30.09
N ASP A 6 -45.11 -46.49 -29.85
CA ASP A 6 -45.87 -45.83 -30.92
C ASP A 6 -45.08 -44.65 -31.49
N VAL A 7 -44.35 -44.91 -32.58
CA VAL A 7 -43.48 -43.92 -33.24
C VAL A 7 -44.27 -42.73 -33.79
N ALA A 8 -45.51 -42.95 -34.26
CA ALA A 8 -46.34 -41.88 -34.80
C ALA A 8 -46.79 -40.92 -33.69
N ALA A 9 -47.13 -41.45 -32.52
CA ALA A 9 -47.44 -40.64 -31.34
C ALA A 9 -46.24 -39.81 -30.88
N VAL A 10 -45.03 -40.39 -30.84
CA VAL A 10 -43.81 -39.65 -30.48
C VAL A 10 -43.52 -38.53 -31.50
N ALA A 11 -43.61 -38.82 -32.79
CA ALA A 11 -43.43 -37.81 -33.83
C ALA A 11 -44.44 -36.66 -33.72
N ALA A 12 -45.70 -36.98 -33.42
CA ALA A 12 -46.74 -35.97 -33.18
C ALA A 12 -46.43 -35.09 -31.96
N SER A 13 -45.97 -35.69 -30.85
CA SER A 13 -45.56 -34.94 -29.66
C SER A 13 -44.39 -33.99 -29.92
N VAL A 14 -43.38 -34.42 -30.71
CA VAL A 14 -42.26 -33.56 -31.10
C VAL A 14 -42.75 -32.40 -31.97
N GLN A 15 -43.62 -32.65 -32.95
CA GLN A 15 -44.17 -31.59 -33.79
C GLN A 15 -45.01 -30.60 -32.97
N GLU A 16 -45.84 -31.10 -32.05
CA GLU A 16 -46.64 -30.26 -31.14
C GLU A 16 -45.73 -29.41 -30.25
N PHE A 17 -44.62 -29.97 -29.75
CA PHE A 17 -43.67 -29.25 -28.91
C PHE A 17 -43.11 -28.00 -29.60
N TYR A 18 -42.74 -28.13 -30.89
CA TYR A 18 -42.24 -27.01 -31.68
C TYR A 18 -43.35 -26.06 -32.18
N ALA A 19 -44.61 -26.52 -32.28
CA ALA A 19 -45.71 -25.73 -32.81
C ALA A 19 -46.57 -25.03 -31.73
N THR A 20 -46.57 -25.52 -30.48
CA THR A 20 -47.45 -25.01 -29.43
C THR A 20 -46.97 -23.67 -28.87
N ASN A 21 -47.90 -22.72 -28.68
CA ASN A 21 -47.63 -21.44 -27.99
C ASN A 21 -47.96 -21.48 -26.49
N ASN A 22 -48.46 -22.62 -25.98
CA ASN A 22 -48.79 -22.78 -24.56
C ASN A 22 -47.57 -23.29 -23.79
N ALA A 23 -47.06 -22.48 -22.85
CA ALA A 23 -45.87 -22.80 -22.04
C ALA A 23 -46.06 -24.04 -21.15
N GLU A 24 -47.24 -24.23 -20.54
CA GLU A 24 -47.52 -25.41 -19.69
C GLU A 24 -47.58 -26.68 -20.52
N ARG A 25 -48.23 -26.63 -21.69
CA ARG A 25 -48.29 -27.77 -22.62
C ARG A 25 -46.90 -28.10 -23.15
N ARG A 26 -46.09 -27.08 -23.50
CA ARG A 26 -44.70 -27.29 -23.94
C ARG A 26 -43.87 -27.98 -22.86
N LYS A 27 -44.02 -27.58 -21.60
CA LYS A 27 -43.34 -28.23 -20.46
C LYS A 27 -43.78 -29.69 -20.28
N GLN A 28 -45.09 -29.97 -20.39
CA GLN A 28 -45.59 -31.34 -20.31
C GLN A 28 -45.03 -32.23 -21.43
N LEU A 29 -45.01 -31.71 -22.67
CA LEU A 29 -44.44 -32.40 -23.82
C LEU A 29 -42.93 -32.65 -23.64
N ASP A 30 -42.19 -31.68 -23.09
CA ASP A 30 -40.77 -31.84 -22.77
C ASP A 30 -40.53 -32.98 -21.78
N GLU A 31 -41.31 -33.02 -20.68
CA GLU A 31 -41.23 -34.09 -19.67
C GLU A 31 -41.52 -35.46 -20.29
N ASP A 32 -42.54 -35.56 -21.14
CA ASP A 32 -42.89 -36.81 -21.83
C ASP A 32 -41.82 -37.27 -22.84
N LEU A 33 -41.26 -36.33 -23.60
CA LEU A 33 -40.20 -36.58 -24.58
C LEU A 33 -38.86 -36.93 -23.90
N CYS A 34 -38.56 -36.34 -22.74
CA CYS A 34 -37.40 -36.72 -21.93
C CYS A 34 -37.55 -38.15 -21.37
N LEU A 35 -38.75 -38.52 -20.91
CA LEU A 35 -39.01 -39.85 -20.34
C LEU A 35 -39.03 -40.97 -21.40
N PHE A 36 -39.24 -40.65 -22.68
CA PHE A 36 -39.26 -41.62 -23.79
C PHE A 36 -38.09 -42.61 -23.74
N LYS A 37 -36.86 -42.12 -23.52
CA LYS A 37 -35.61 -42.92 -23.59
C LYS A 37 -35.52 -43.98 -22.49
N ASN A 38 -36.22 -43.76 -21.37
CA ASN A 38 -36.20 -44.62 -20.18
C ASN A 38 -37.48 -45.47 -20.01
N ARG A 39 -38.56 -45.14 -20.75
CA ARG A 39 -39.86 -45.83 -20.64
C ARG A 39 -39.90 -47.20 -21.34
N PHE A 40 -38.98 -47.46 -22.26
CA PHE A 40 -38.98 -48.66 -23.11
C PHE A 40 -37.66 -49.44 -23.02
N SER A 41 -37.66 -50.68 -23.53
CA SER A 41 -36.44 -51.48 -23.66
C SER A 41 -35.43 -50.78 -24.57
N CYS A 42 -34.13 -51.11 -24.44
CA CYS A 42 -33.09 -50.48 -25.27
C CYS A 42 -33.36 -50.73 -26.76
N ASP A 43 -33.65 -51.98 -27.12
CA ASP A 43 -34.00 -52.41 -28.48
C ASP A 43 -35.20 -51.64 -29.05
N ASP A 44 -36.30 -51.52 -28.28
CA ASP A 44 -37.51 -50.80 -28.71
C ASP A 44 -37.24 -49.29 -28.88
N THR A 45 -36.41 -48.71 -28.00
CA THR A 45 -36.03 -47.29 -28.04
C THR A 45 -35.19 -46.99 -29.27
N ILE A 46 -34.18 -47.82 -29.55
CA ILE A 46 -33.31 -47.70 -30.72
C ILE A 46 -34.12 -47.85 -32.01
N ALA A 47 -34.97 -48.88 -32.10
CA ALA A 47 -35.83 -49.09 -33.25
C ALA A 47 -36.75 -47.88 -33.50
N ALA A 48 -37.30 -47.28 -32.43
CA ALA A 48 -38.10 -46.07 -32.54
C ALA A 48 -37.28 -44.87 -33.03
N CYS A 49 -36.08 -44.65 -32.50
CA CYS A 49 -35.18 -43.58 -32.96
C CYS A 49 -34.85 -43.70 -34.45
N ILE A 50 -34.50 -44.92 -34.91
CA ILE A 50 -34.25 -45.22 -36.33
C ILE A 50 -35.47 -44.86 -37.19
N LEU A 51 -36.68 -45.24 -36.75
CA LEU A 51 -37.91 -44.97 -37.48
C LEU A 51 -38.28 -43.47 -37.49
N LEU A 52 -37.96 -42.71 -36.44
CA LEU A 52 -38.17 -41.25 -36.37
C LEU A 52 -37.28 -40.49 -37.35
N MET A 53 -36.12 -41.05 -37.69
CA MET A 53 -35.21 -40.49 -38.71
C MET A 53 -35.59 -40.84 -40.15
N GLY A 54 -36.70 -41.55 -40.36
CA GLY A 54 -37.18 -41.87 -41.70
C GLY A 54 -37.55 -40.62 -42.51
N PRO A 55 -37.43 -40.65 -43.85
CA PRO A 55 -37.61 -39.49 -44.73
C PRO A 55 -39.05 -38.93 -44.73
N ARG A 56 -40.02 -39.70 -44.21
CA ARG A 56 -41.42 -39.27 -44.06
C ARG A 56 -41.63 -38.20 -42.98
N TYR A 57 -40.66 -38.03 -42.08
CA TYR A 57 -40.77 -37.09 -40.95
C TYR A 57 -39.99 -35.81 -41.21
N PRO A 58 -40.44 -34.66 -40.69
CA PRO A 58 -39.74 -33.38 -40.84
C PRO A 58 -38.43 -33.35 -40.04
N ALA A 59 -37.54 -32.42 -40.38
CA ALA A 59 -36.18 -32.38 -39.84
C ALA A 59 -36.09 -32.23 -38.32
N ASN A 60 -37.03 -31.54 -37.67
CA ASN A 60 -37.08 -31.43 -36.21
C ASN A 60 -37.37 -32.79 -35.52
N VAL A 61 -38.21 -33.63 -36.12
CA VAL A 61 -38.48 -35.00 -35.65
C VAL A 61 -37.29 -35.91 -35.93
N GLN A 62 -36.67 -35.80 -37.10
CA GLN A 62 -35.46 -36.54 -37.43
C GLN A 62 -34.31 -36.19 -36.46
N TYR A 63 -34.12 -34.91 -36.17
CA TYR A 63 -33.13 -34.44 -35.20
C TYR A 63 -33.41 -34.98 -33.80
N PHE A 64 -34.69 -34.97 -33.36
CA PHE A 64 -35.07 -35.62 -32.10
C PHE A 64 -34.73 -37.11 -32.07
N GLY A 65 -34.93 -37.82 -33.19
CA GLY A 65 -34.49 -39.21 -33.35
C GLY A 65 -32.99 -39.38 -33.20
N ALA A 66 -32.19 -38.53 -33.86
CA ALA A 66 -30.73 -38.57 -33.81
C ALA A 66 -30.17 -38.26 -32.42
N ILE A 67 -30.63 -37.19 -31.76
CA ILE A 67 -30.18 -36.84 -30.40
C ILE A 67 -30.63 -37.88 -29.37
N SER A 68 -31.84 -38.44 -29.51
CA SER A 68 -32.31 -39.52 -28.64
C SER A 68 -31.49 -40.79 -28.83
N LEU A 69 -31.09 -41.11 -30.07
CA LEU A 69 -30.20 -42.23 -30.35
C LEU A 69 -28.82 -42.03 -29.70
N TYR A 70 -28.20 -40.86 -29.90
CA TYR A 70 -26.93 -40.49 -29.28
C TYR A 70 -26.99 -40.65 -27.75
N GLU A 71 -28.00 -40.09 -27.10
CA GLU A 71 -28.15 -40.19 -25.65
C GLU A 71 -28.44 -41.62 -25.17
N THR A 72 -29.18 -42.41 -25.96
CA THR A 72 -29.44 -43.82 -25.63
C THR A 72 -28.12 -44.61 -25.67
N ILE A 73 -27.30 -44.41 -26.70
CA ILE A 73 -25.96 -45.02 -26.80
C ILE A 73 -25.09 -44.57 -25.62
N ARG A 74 -25.10 -43.27 -25.28
CA ARG A 74 -24.29 -42.70 -24.20
C ARG A 74 -24.65 -43.25 -22.82
N HIS A 75 -25.93 -43.31 -22.48
CA HIS A 75 -26.37 -43.67 -21.12
C HIS A 75 -26.67 -45.15 -20.93
N ARG A 76 -27.02 -45.88 -21.99
CA ARG A 76 -27.37 -47.31 -21.96
C ARG A 76 -26.35 -48.15 -22.73
N TYR A 77 -25.09 -47.72 -22.79
CA TYR A 77 -24.04 -48.36 -23.57
C TYR A 77 -23.85 -49.84 -23.23
N GLU A 78 -23.96 -50.22 -21.95
CA GLU A 78 -23.81 -51.62 -21.52
C GLU A 78 -24.87 -52.52 -22.16
N GLU A 79 -26.12 -52.04 -22.26
CA GLU A 79 -27.21 -52.77 -22.94
C GLU A 79 -26.98 -52.85 -24.45
N CYS A 80 -26.49 -51.75 -25.06
CA CYS A 80 -26.17 -51.71 -26.49
C CYS A 80 -25.04 -52.68 -26.86
N VAL A 81 -23.97 -52.72 -26.06
CA VAL A 81 -22.76 -53.51 -26.34
C VAL A 81 -22.95 -54.99 -25.96
N ALA A 82 -23.76 -55.30 -24.94
CA ALA A 82 -24.03 -56.69 -24.54
C ALA A 82 -24.88 -57.46 -25.57
N ASN A 83 -25.71 -56.78 -26.38
CA ASN A 83 -26.53 -57.38 -27.42
C ASN A 83 -25.87 -57.24 -28.79
N VAL A 84 -25.14 -58.28 -29.23
CA VAL A 84 -24.39 -58.29 -30.51
C VAL A 84 -25.28 -57.98 -31.71
N THR A 85 -26.53 -58.48 -31.72
CA THR A 85 -27.46 -58.21 -32.82
C THR A 85 -27.89 -56.74 -32.85
N LEU A 86 -28.16 -56.14 -31.70
CA LEU A 86 -28.50 -54.72 -31.60
C LEU A 86 -27.32 -53.84 -31.99
N MET A 87 -26.11 -54.18 -31.54
CA MET A 87 -24.88 -53.47 -31.88
C MET A 87 -24.63 -53.45 -33.39
N GLU A 88 -24.76 -54.59 -34.08
CA GLU A 88 -24.61 -54.65 -35.54
C GLU A 88 -25.71 -53.85 -36.25
N VAL A 89 -26.96 -53.88 -35.78
CA VAL A 89 -28.05 -53.05 -36.35
C VAL A 89 -27.73 -51.56 -36.20
N LEU A 90 -27.27 -51.12 -35.02
CA LEU A 90 -26.86 -49.75 -34.77
C LEU A 90 -25.72 -49.32 -35.69
N LYS A 91 -24.67 -50.14 -35.75
CA LYS A 91 -23.47 -49.89 -36.56
C LYS A 91 -23.82 -49.80 -38.05
N SER A 92 -24.53 -50.78 -38.60
CA SER A 92 -24.97 -50.77 -40.00
C SER A 92 -25.86 -49.56 -40.29
N PHE A 93 -26.84 -49.27 -39.43
CA PHE A 93 -27.73 -48.12 -39.62
C PHE A 93 -26.95 -46.80 -39.65
N LEU A 94 -26.06 -46.55 -38.68
CA LEU A 94 -25.31 -45.29 -38.60
C LEU A 94 -24.40 -45.11 -39.81
N ILE A 95 -23.68 -46.16 -40.21
CA ILE A 95 -22.80 -46.13 -41.38
C ILE A 95 -23.62 -45.91 -42.66
N GLU A 96 -24.68 -46.69 -42.89
CA GLU A 96 -25.50 -46.58 -44.10
C GLU A 96 -26.19 -45.21 -44.20
N ASN A 97 -26.72 -44.70 -43.09
CA ASN A 97 -27.39 -43.41 -43.06
C ASN A 97 -26.43 -42.26 -43.40
N LEU A 98 -25.27 -42.22 -42.75
CA LEU A 98 -24.23 -41.23 -43.04
C LEU A 98 -23.73 -41.34 -44.49
N THR A 99 -23.45 -42.56 -44.97
CA THR A 99 -22.96 -42.79 -46.36
C THR A 99 -23.95 -42.28 -47.42
N SER A 100 -25.24 -42.48 -47.17
CA SER A 100 -26.29 -42.21 -48.17
C SER A 100 -26.85 -40.79 -48.08
N SER A 101 -26.86 -40.19 -46.88
CA SER A 101 -27.69 -39.01 -46.60
C SER A 101 -26.88 -37.80 -46.13
N ALA A 102 -25.60 -37.93 -45.79
CA ALA A 102 -24.81 -36.82 -45.21
C ALA A 102 -24.79 -35.55 -46.09
N HIS A 103 -24.81 -35.70 -47.42
CA HIS A 103 -24.81 -34.57 -48.37
C HIS A 103 -26.19 -33.92 -48.59
N VAL A 104 -27.27 -34.57 -48.16
CA VAL A 104 -28.66 -34.14 -48.46
C VAL A 104 -29.42 -33.77 -47.19
N GLN A 105 -29.06 -34.35 -46.05
CA GLN A 105 -29.72 -34.11 -44.77
C GLN A 105 -29.20 -32.83 -44.10
N MET A 106 -29.97 -32.27 -43.14
CA MET A 106 -29.51 -31.11 -42.37
C MET A 106 -28.23 -31.44 -41.59
N GLN A 107 -27.27 -30.51 -41.64
CA GLN A 107 -25.97 -30.66 -40.99
C GLN A 107 -26.07 -30.99 -39.49
N SER A 108 -27.04 -30.43 -38.78
CA SER A 108 -27.25 -30.71 -37.35
C SER A 108 -27.58 -32.18 -37.07
N ILE A 109 -28.27 -32.86 -38.00
CA ILE A 109 -28.58 -34.28 -37.90
C ILE A 109 -27.34 -35.10 -38.23
N THR A 110 -26.64 -34.77 -39.31
CA THR A 110 -25.38 -35.41 -39.71
C THR A 110 -24.35 -35.35 -38.58
N ASN A 111 -24.13 -34.19 -37.97
CA ASN A 111 -23.21 -34.02 -36.84
C ASN A 111 -23.60 -34.92 -35.67
N LYS A 112 -24.90 -34.97 -35.30
CA LYS A 112 -25.33 -35.83 -34.19
C LYS A 112 -25.22 -37.32 -34.49
N LEU A 113 -25.42 -37.74 -35.75
CA LEU A 113 -25.20 -39.11 -36.18
C LEU A 113 -23.70 -39.48 -36.18
N SER A 114 -22.83 -38.56 -36.58
CA SER A 114 -21.37 -38.70 -36.46
C SER A 114 -20.96 -38.86 -35.00
N SER A 115 -21.45 -38.00 -34.10
CA SER A 115 -21.20 -38.14 -32.65
C SER A 115 -21.75 -39.47 -32.09
N ALA A 116 -22.91 -39.94 -32.58
CA ALA A 116 -23.49 -41.23 -32.16
C ALA A 116 -22.64 -42.42 -32.60
N LEU A 117 -22.14 -42.40 -33.84
CA LEU A 117 -21.22 -43.43 -34.35
C LEU A 117 -19.87 -43.38 -33.63
N ALA A 118 -19.36 -42.19 -33.33
CA ALA A 118 -18.15 -41.99 -32.54
C ALA A 118 -18.30 -42.58 -31.12
N MET A 119 -19.38 -42.23 -30.41
CA MET A 119 -19.70 -42.78 -29.09
C MET A 119 -19.83 -44.30 -29.11
N LEU A 120 -20.54 -44.86 -30.11
CA LEU A 120 -20.66 -46.31 -30.28
C LEU A 120 -19.29 -46.96 -30.49
N SER A 121 -18.45 -46.37 -31.36
CA SER A 121 -17.09 -46.87 -31.64
C SER A 121 -16.24 -46.90 -30.37
N LEU A 122 -16.26 -45.82 -29.58
CA LEU A 122 -15.52 -45.71 -28.32
C LEU A 122 -15.95 -46.76 -27.28
N TYR A 123 -17.25 -47.06 -27.17
CA TYR A 123 -17.74 -48.09 -26.24
C TYR A 123 -17.48 -49.52 -26.71
N CYS A 124 -17.32 -49.72 -28.01
CA CYS A 124 -17.02 -51.04 -28.57
C CYS A 124 -15.52 -51.35 -28.62
N MET A 125 -14.65 -50.34 -28.55
CA MET A 125 -13.19 -50.52 -28.52
C MET A 125 -12.70 -50.96 -27.13
N PRO A 126 -11.73 -51.89 -27.04
CA PRO A 126 -11.14 -52.70 -28.13
C PRO A 126 -11.83 -54.06 -28.36
N ASP A 127 -12.77 -54.45 -27.51
CA ASP A 127 -13.18 -55.86 -27.42
C ASP A 127 -14.24 -56.27 -28.46
N VAL A 128 -15.21 -55.39 -28.75
CA VAL A 128 -16.38 -55.70 -29.58
C VAL A 128 -16.20 -55.21 -31.01
N TRP A 129 -15.63 -54.02 -31.18
CA TRP A 129 -15.20 -53.47 -32.46
C TRP A 129 -13.73 -53.07 -32.34
N PRO A 130 -12.78 -53.97 -32.65
CA PRO A 130 -11.38 -53.75 -32.37
C PRO A 130 -10.74 -52.59 -33.15
N ASP A 131 -11.16 -52.41 -34.40
CA ASP A 131 -10.57 -51.40 -35.30
C ASP A 131 -11.65 -50.64 -36.10
N PRO A 132 -12.36 -49.71 -35.44
CA PRO A 132 -13.36 -48.88 -36.11
C PRO A 132 -12.74 -47.96 -37.15
N VAL A 133 -11.55 -47.43 -36.90
CA VAL A 133 -10.89 -46.48 -37.82
C VAL A 133 -10.54 -47.15 -39.14
N ALA A 134 -9.92 -48.33 -39.15
CA ALA A 134 -9.64 -49.02 -40.41
C ALA A 134 -10.93 -49.46 -41.12
N THR A 135 -11.94 -49.89 -40.37
CA THR A 135 -13.25 -50.25 -40.94
C THR A 135 -13.88 -49.07 -41.67
N LEU A 136 -13.98 -47.91 -41.02
CA LEU A 136 -14.57 -46.70 -41.59
C LEU A 136 -13.73 -46.15 -42.76
N THR A 137 -12.40 -46.20 -42.64
CA THR A 137 -11.48 -45.78 -43.71
C THR A 137 -11.70 -46.57 -45.00
N ASN A 138 -11.89 -47.89 -44.89
CA ASN A 138 -12.17 -48.73 -46.05
C ASN A 138 -13.53 -48.44 -46.69
N ILE A 139 -14.55 -48.15 -45.87
CA ILE A 139 -15.92 -47.88 -46.35
C ILE A 139 -16.00 -46.51 -47.03
N TRP A 140 -15.36 -45.50 -46.45
CA TRP A 140 -15.43 -44.10 -46.90
C TRP A 140 -14.16 -43.61 -47.61
N ALA A 141 -13.36 -44.51 -48.17
CA ALA A 141 -12.17 -44.14 -48.95
C ALA A 141 -12.49 -43.16 -50.10
N ALA A 142 -13.69 -43.24 -50.68
CA ALA A 142 -14.18 -42.34 -51.72
C ALA A 142 -14.94 -41.11 -51.20
N GLN A 143 -15.09 -40.98 -49.87
CA GLN A 143 -15.78 -39.87 -49.19
C GLN A 143 -14.89 -39.32 -48.04
N PRO A 144 -13.70 -38.79 -48.36
CA PRO A 144 -12.70 -38.41 -47.35
C PRO A 144 -13.21 -37.33 -46.38
N GLU A 145 -14.04 -36.40 -46.84
CA GLU A 145 -14.64 -35.36 -46.00
C GLU A 145 -15.53 -35.96 -44.89
N LEU A 146 -16.41 -36.92 -45.23
CA LEU A 146 -17.25 -37.60 -44.24
C LEU A 146 -16.42 -38.42 -43.26
N LEU A 147 -15.42 -39.15 -43.78
CA LEU A 147 -14.49 -39.93 -42.97
C LEU A 147 -13.82 -39.04 -41.92
N LEU A 148 -13.21 -37.94 -42.34
CA LEU A 148 -12.48 -37.03 -41.44
C LEU A 148 -13.38 -36.44 -40.36
N ARG A 149 -14.62 -36.04 -40.69
CA ARG A 149 -15.57 -35.54 -39.68
C ARG A 149 -15.90 -36.59 -38.63
N VAL A 150 -16.15 -37.84 -39.02
CA VAL A 150 -16.44 -38.91 -38.05
C VAL A 150 -15.20 -39.24 -37.22
N LEU A 151 -14.01 -39.25 -37.82
CA LEU A 151 -12.75 -39.45 -37.10
C LEU A 151 -12.48 -38.33 -36.09
N ALA A 152 -12.80 -37.08 -36.42
CA ALA A 152 -12.72 -35.94 -35.50
C ALA A 152 -13.66 -36.13 -34.29
N GLU A 153 -14.91 -36.54 -34.56
CA GLU A 153 -15.91 -36.81 -33.51
C GLU A 153 -15.49 -37.96 -32.57
N ILE A 154 -14.77 -38.99 -33.06
CA ILE A 154 -14.21 -40.05 -32.21
C ILE A 154 -13.28 -39.47 -31.14
N ALA A 155 -12.40 -38.53 -31.51
CA ALA A 155 -11.53 -37.87 -30.55
C ALA A 155 -12.30 -36.92 -29.62
N ALA A 156 -13.21 -36.10 -30.17
CA ALA A 156 -13.99 -35.13 -29.40
C ALA A 156 -14.85 -35.80 -28.31
N GLU A 157 -15.51 -36.91 -28.65
CA GLU A 157 -16.42 -37.62 -27.75
C GLU A 157 -15.69 -38.41 -26.64
N PHE A 158 -14.37 -38.60 -26.72
CA PHE A 158 -13.60 -39.21 -25.62
C PHE A 158 -13.76 -38.45 -24.29
N SER A 159 -14.01 -37.14 -24.33
CA SER A 159 -14.29 -36.35 -23.13
C SER A 159 -15.64 -36.70 -22.48
N ASN A 160 -16.62 -37.12 -23.29
CA ASN A 160 -18.03 -37.32 -22.93
C ASN A 160 -18.40 -38.76 -22.52
N ILE A 161 -17.47 -39.71 -22.68
CA ILE A 161 -17.68 -41.11 -22.30
C ILE A 161 -17.86 -41.29 -20.79
N HIS A 162 -18.78 -42.18 -20.45
CA HIS A 162 -19.00 -42.64 -19.07
C HIS A 162 -18.59 -44.10 -18.97
N MET A 163 -17.43 -44.36 -18.38
CA MET A 163 -16.94 -45.70 -18.07
C MET A 163 -15.94 -45.65 -16.91
N PRO A 164 -15.71 -46.77 -16.19
CA PRO A 164 -14.70 -46.86 -15.14
C PRO A 164 -13.31 -46.38 -15.60
N LEU A 165 -12.55 -45.72 -14.70
CA LEU A 165 -11.23 -45.15 -15.01
C LEU A 165 -10.24 -46.15 -15.63
N THR A 166 -10.28 -47.41 -15.19
CA THR A 166 -9.42 -48.48 -15.73
C THR A 166 -9.75 -48.80 -17.19
N GLN A 167 -11.03 -48.86 -17.55
CA GLN A 167 -11.49 -49.04 -18.93
C GLN A 167 -11.18 -47.80 -19.76
N ARG A 168 -11.44 -46.60 -19.23
CA ARG A 168 -11.12 -45.32 -19.88
C ARG A 168 -9.63 -45.21 -20.21
N SER A 169 -8.77 -45.64 -19.30
CA SER A 169 -7.31 -45.65 -19.53
C SER A 169 -6.90 -46.61 -20.63
N LYS A 170 -7.52 -47.81 -20.70
CA LYS A 170 -7.26 -48.76 -21.80
C LYS A 170 -7.71 -48.21 -23.14
N LEU A 171 -8.93 -47.66 -23.20
CA LEU A 171 -9.45 -47.01 -24.41
C LEU A 171 -8.53 -45.87 -24.87
N LYS A 172 -8.08 -45.03 -23.95
CA LYS A 172 -7.09 -43.98 -24.23
C LYS A 172 -5.81 -44.55 -24.86
N THR A 173 -5.26 -45.63 -24.30
CA THR A 173 -4.08 -46.31 -24.85
C THR A 173 -4.32 -46.84 -26.26
N GLU A 174 -5.51 -47.40 -26.54
CA GLU A 174 -5.85 -47.86 -27.89
C GLU A 174 -6.00 -46.69 -28.86
N LEU A 175 -6.69 -45.61 -28.49
CA LEU A 175 -6.78 -44.40 -29.32
C LEU A 175 -5.39 -43.84 -29.65
N HIS A 176 -4.47 -43.83 -28.68
CA HIS A 176 -3.09 -43.38 -28.93
C HIS A 176 -2.34 -44.25 -29.94
N LYS A 177 -2.60 -45.56 -30.00
CA LYS A 177 -2.05 -46.42 -31.05
C LYS A 177 -2.67 -46.07 -32.41
N THR A 178 -3.96 -45.78 -32.45
CA THR A 178 -4.68 -45.41 -33.67
C THR A 178 -4.23 -44.07 -34.25
N SER A 179 -3.63 -43.18 -33.44
CA SER A 179 -3.11 -41.88 -33.91
C SER A 179 -2.21 -41.98 -35.15
N GLU A 180 -1.39 -43.04 -35.27
CA GLU A 180 -0.51 -43.22 -36.44
C GLU A 180 -1.31 -43.39 -37.75
N ASP A 181 -2.40 -44.16 -37.68
CA ASP A 181 -3.27 -44.37 -38.83
C ASP A 181 -4.04 -43.09 -39.19
N ILE A 182 -4.49 -42.33 -38.18
CA ILE A 182 -5.13 -41.02 -38.38
C ILE A 182 -4.17 -40.04 -39.07
N ILE A 183 -2.93 -39.94 -38.58
CA ILE A 183 -1.87 -39.13 -39.19
C ILE A 183 -1.65 -39.50 -40.65
N ARG A 184 -1.62 -40.80 -40.97
CA ARG A 184 -1.45 -41.31 -42.34
C ARG A 184 -2.64 -40.96 -43.24
N ILE A 185 -3.87 -41.09 -42.72
CA ILE A 185 -5.10 -40.72 -43.44
C ILE A 185 -5.08 -39.23 -43.76
N ILE A 186 -4.83 -38.38 -42.76
CA ILE A 186 -4.81 -36.92 -42.91
C ILE A 186 -3.72 -36.50 -43.91
N SER A 187 -2.51 -37.05 -43.79
CA SER A 187 -1.41 -36.77 -44.73
C SER A 187 -1.79 -37.13 -46.17
N THR A 188 -2.49 -38.25 -46.35
CA THR A 188 -2.93 -38.70 -47.68
C THR A 188 -3.99 -37.77 -48.25
N VAL A 189 -4.98 -37.38 -47.45
CA VAL A 189 -6.07 -36.49 -47.90
C VAL A 189 -5.55 -35.08 -48.18
N MET A 190 -4.69 -34.54 -47.32
CA MET A 190 -4.13 -33.20 -47.47
C MET A 190 -3.10 -33.11 -48.62
N GLY A 191 -2.43 -34.22 -48.94
CA GLY A 191 -1.50 -34.31 -50.08
C GLY A 191 -2.18 -34.47 -51.45
N ALA A 192 -3.51 -34.65 -51.50
CA ALA A 192 -4.24 -34.77 -52.75
C ALA A 192 -4.44 -33.40 -53.42
N GLU A 193 -4.01 -33.26 -54.68
CA GLU A 193 -4.10 -32.00 -55.43
C GLU A 193 -5.55 -31.51 -55.64
N ASP A 194 -6.51 -32.43 -55.64
CA ASP A 194 -7.94 -32.21 -55.86
C ASP A 194 -8.77 -32.09 -54.57
N ALA A 195 -8.14 -32.07 -53.39
CA ALA A 195 -8.86 -31.91 -52.12
C ALA A 195 -9.60 -30.57 -52.04
N SER A 196 -10.93 -30.61 -51.87
CA SER A 196 -11.78 -29.43 -51.74
C SER A 196 -11.46 -28.62 -50.47
N PRO A 197 -11.76 -27.31 -50.42
CA PRO A 197 -11.62 -26.51 -49.20
C PRO A 197 -12.35 -27.12 -48.00
N SER A 198 -13.56 -27.66 -48.21
CA SER A 198 -14.34 -28.36 -47.17
C SER A 198 -13.64 -29.61 -46.63
N THR A 199 -12.96 -30.36 -47.50
CA THR A 199 -12.21 -31.55 -47.11
C THR A 199 -10.96 -31.17 -46.31
N ARG A 200 -10.26 -30.10 -46.72
CA ARG A 200 -9.12 -29.57 -45.98
C ARG A 200 -9.54 -29.07 -44.59
N GLN A 201 -10.66 -28.35 -44.49
CA GLN A 201 -11.19 -27.92 -43.19
C GLN A 201 -11.52 -29.10 -42.28
N ALA A 202 -12.18 -30.13 -42.82
CA ALA A 202 -12.46 -31.35 -42.04
C ALA A 202 -11.17 -32.05 -41.56
N ALA A 203 -10.07 -31.95 -42.32
CA ALA A 203 -8.78 -32.46 -41.89
C ALA A 203 -8.16 -31.62 -40.77
N VAL A 204 -8.26 -30.28 -40.84
CA VAL A 204 -7.82 -29.36 -39.78
C VAL A 204 -8.57 -29.65 -38.49
N GLU A 205 -9.90 -29.67 -38.53
CA GLU A 205 -10.76 -29.98 -37.37
C GLU A 205 -10.42 -31.36 -36.78
N CYS A 206 -10.12 -32.35 -37.62
CA CYS A 206 -9.67 -33.66 -37.16
C CYS A 206 -8.36 -33.56 -36.39
N VAL A 207 -7.35 -32.85 -36.90
CA VAL A 207 -6.09 -32.64 -36.17
C VAL A 207 -6.33 -31.93 -34.84
N GLU A 208 -7.15 -30.88 -34.81
CA GLU A 208 -7.48 -30.16 -33.57
C GLU A 208 -8.04 -31.09 -32.50
N GLN A 209 -9.03 -31.92 -32.84
CA GLN A 209 -9.66 -32.82 -31.86
C GLN A 209 -8.70 -33.91 -31.37
N TRP A 210 -7.87 -34.46 -32.26
CA TRP A 210 -6.93 -35.52 -31.90
C TRP A 210 -5.73 -35.00 -31.08
N VAL A 211 -5.21 -33.81 -31.38
CA VAL A 211 -4.13 -33.19 -30.59
C VAL A 211 -4.62 -32.71 -29.23
N LYS A 212 -5.92 -32.43 -29.08
CA LYS A 212 -6.56 -32.11 -27.79
C LYS A 212 -6.72 -33.32 -26.87
N LEU A 213 -6.54 -34.55 -27.37
CA LEU A 213 -6.65 -35.74 -26.54
C LEU A 213 -5.60 -35.74 -25.41
N PRO A 214 -6.01 -36.06 -24.17
CA PRO A 214 -5.09 -35.96 -23.03
C PRO A 214 -3.93 -36.94 -23.19
N GLY A 215 -2.70 -36.48 -22.97
CA GLY A 215 -1.48 -37.29 -23.05
C GLY A 215 -1.15 -37.80 -24.46
N VAL A 216 -1.67 -37.16 -25.50
CA VAL A 216 -1.21 -37.43 -26.87
C VAL A 216 0.27 -37.09 -26.98
N GLY A 217 1.05 -37.99 -27.58
CA GLY A 217 2.45 -37.68 -27.89
C GLY A 217 2.48 -36.66 -29.02
N LEU A 218 2.92 -35.43 -28.78
CA LEU A 218 2.87 -34.35 -29.78
C LEU A 218 3.92 -34.57 -30.89
N HIS A 219 5.03 -35.25 -30.57
CA HIS A 219 6.13 -35.50 -31.50
C HIS A 219 5.69 -36.20 -32.80
N GLN A 220 4.81 -37.20 -32.71
CA GLN A 220 4.28 -37.94 -33.87
C GLN A 220 3.39 -37.07 -34.78
N TRP A 221 2.77 -36.01 -34.26
CA TRP A 221 1.89 -35.13 -35.04
C TRP A 221 2.64 -34.02 -35.80
N THR A 222 3.91 -33.77 -35.45
CA THR A 222 4.78 -32.74 -36.06
C THR A 222 4.70 -32.69 -37.60
N PRO A 223 4.80 -33.82 -38.35
CA PRO A 223 4.80 -33.78 -39.82
C PRO A 223 3.49 -33.25 -40.41
N VAL A 224 2.35 -33.56 -39.77
CA VAL A 224 1.03 -33.13 -40.24
C VAL A 224 0.77 -31.67 -39.87
N LEU A 225 1.23 -31.24 -38.70
CA LEU A 225 1.05 -29.85 -38.25
C LEU A 225 1.63 -28.84 -39.25
N SER A 226 2.77 -29.14 -39.88
CA SER A 226 3.35 -28.28 -40.92
C SER A 226 2.39 -28.05 -42.10
N VAL A 227 1.69 -29.10 -42.54
CA VAL A 227 0.72 -29.03 -43.63
C VAL A 227 -0.55 -28.29 -43.19
N VAL A 228 -0.99 -28.52 -41.95
CA VAL A 228 -2.15 -27.84 -41.35
C VAL A 228 -1.93 -26.34 -41.22
N PHE A 229 -0.77 -25.90 -40.73
CA PHE A 229 -0.42 -24.48 -40.66
C PHE A 229 -0.46 -23.80 -42.04
N GLY A 230 -0.05 -24.51 -43.10
CA GLY A 230 -0.20 -24.02 -44.46
C GLY A 230 -1.66 -23.93 -44.94
N ALA A 231 -2.54 -24.79 -44.44
CA ALA A 231 -3.95 -24.81 -44.84
C ALA A 231 -4.82 -23.79 -44.10
N VAL A 232 -4.43 -23.39 -42.88
CA VAL A 232 -5.14 -22.37 -42.08
C VAL A 232 -4.60 -20.95 -42.30
N SER A 233 -3.78 -20.72 -43.33
CA SER A 233 -3.20 -19.38 -43.59
C SER A 233 -4.24 -18.30 -43.83
N ASP A 234 -5.44 -18.69 -44.27
CA ASP A 234 -6.54 -17.79 -44.61
C ASP A 234 -7.72 -17.93 -43.64
N ASP A 235 -7.59 -18.70 -42.54
CA ASP A 235 -8.62 -18.94 -41.51
C ASP A 235 -8.07 -18.59 -40.12
N SER A 236 -8.27 -17.34 -39.70
CA SER A 236 -7.79 -16.81 -38.42
C SER A 236 -8.40 -17.52 -37.21
N ALA A 237 -9.64 -17.98 -37.30
CA ALA A 237 -10.31 -18.72 -36.23
C ALA A 237 -9.72 -20.12 -36.03
N ALA A 238 -9.48 -20.87 -37.12
CA ALA A 238 -8.83 -22.17 -37.05
C ALA A 238 -7.38 -22.05 -36.55
N LEU A 239 -6.64 -21.05 -37.04
CA LEU A 239 -5.28 -20.78 -36.55
C LEU A 239 -5.27 -20.48 -35.05
N THR A 240 -6.20 -19.64 -34.57
CA THR A 240 -6.36 -19.31 -33.14
C THR A 240 -6.60 -20.56 -32.30
N ASN A 241 -7.53 -21.42 -32.71
CA ASN A 241 -7.84 -22.67 -32.02
C ASN A 241 -6.64 -23.61 -31.97
N LEU A 242 -5.95 -23.79 -33.09
CA LEU A 242 -4.78 -24.66 -33.18
C LEU A 242 -3.65 -24.18 -32.27
N LEU A 243 -3.34 -22.88 -32.27
CA LEU A 243 -2.31 -22.31 -31.39
C LEU A 243 -2.64 -22.49 -29.91
N ASN A 244 -3.89 -22.28 -29.52
CA ASN A 244 -4.34 -22.51 -28.14
C ASN A 244 -4.23 -23.98 -27.72
N ILE A 245 -4.60 -24.92 -28.60
CA ILE A 245 -4.48 -26.36 -28.34
C ILE A 245 -3.01 -26.74 -28.14
N LEU A 246 -2.11 -26.23 -29.00
CA LEU A 246 -0.68 -26.51 -28.91
C LEU A 246 -0.05 -25.88 -27.67
N ALA A 247 -0.41 -24.65 -27.32
CA ALA A 247 0.09 -23.96 -26.13
C ALA A 247 -0.32 -24.66 -24.83
N ALA A 248 -1.49 -25.32 -24.82
CA ALA A 248 -1.98 -26.11 -23.70
C ALA A 248 -1.36 -27.53 -23.62
N ASN A 249 -0.54 -27.94 -24.60
CA ASN A 249 0.08 -29.25 -24.61
C ASN A 249 1.43 -29.25 -23.87
N ASP A 250 1.52 -30.01 -22.79
CA ASP A 250 2.71 -30.08 -21.92
C ASP A 250 3.99 -30.53 -22.65
N GLU A 251 3.88 -31.29 -23.75
CA GLU A 251 5.04 -31.78 -24.50
C GLU A 251 5.63 -30.74 -25.46
N LEU A 252 4.93 -29.63 -25.76
CA LEU A 252 5.37 -28.64 -26.73
C LEU A 252 6.81 -28.17 -26.48
N THR A 253 7.11 -27.81 -25.23
CA THR A 253 8.42 -27.28 -24.84
C THR A 253 9.56 -28.31 -24.95
N SER A 254 9.23 -29.61 -25.02
CA SER A 254 10.19 -30.70 -25.17
C SER A 254 10.61 -30.94 -26.63
N ILE A 255 9.89 -30.36 -27.60
CA ILE A 255 10.10 -30.57 -29.04
C ILE A 255 10.65 -29.28 -29.68
N ASP A 256 11.97 -29.08 -29.55
CA ASP A 256 12.64 -27.84 -29.95
C ASP A 256 12.38 -27.43 -31.42
N GLN A 257 12.36 -28.39 -32.35
CA GLN A 257 12.12 -28.12 -33.78
C GLN A 257 10.69 -27.64 -34.04
N LEU A 258 9.69 -28.24 -33.38
CA LEU A 258 8.29 -27.85 -33.55
C LEU A 258 8.05 -26.43 -33.03
N VAL A 259 8.62 -26.08 -31.88
CA VAL A 259 8.58 -24.69 -31.36
C VAL A 259 9.22 -23.73 -32.36
N GLN A 260 10.35 -24.10 -32.96
CA GLN A 260 11.01 -23.28 -33.96
C GLN A 260 10.13 -23.09 -35.19
N ASP A 261 9.53 -24.16 -35.71
CA ASP A 261 8.68 -24.12 -36.90
C ASP A 261 7.42 -23.27 -36.67
N ILE A 262 6.77 -23.42 -35.51
CA ILE A 262 5.59 -22.63 -35.12
C ILE A 262 5.95 -21.14 -34.99
N CYS A 263 7.02 -20.83 -34.25
CA CYS A 263 7.46 -19.45 -34.07
C CYS A 263 7.89 -18.82 -35.41
N GLN A 264 8.54 -19.58 -36.29
CA GLN A 264 8.91 -19.11 -37.63
C GLN A 264 7.68 -18.87 -38.51
N TYR A 265 6.66 -19.71 -38.41
CA TYR A 265 5.38 -19.49 -39.07
C TYR A 265 4.70 -18.21 -38.55
N ILE A 266 4.68 -18.01 -37.22
CA ILE A 266 4.12 -16.81 -36.59
C ILE A 266 4.83 -15.55 -37.08
N THR A 267 6.16 -15.52 -37.13
CA THR A 267 6.91 -14.33 -37.57
C THR A 267 6.86 -14.08 -39.07
N THR A 268 6.29 -15.00 -39.85
CA THR A 268 6.15 -14.86 -41.31
C THR A 268 4.68 -14.77 -41.71
N ALA A 269 4.01 -15.90 -41.90
CA ALA A 269 2.61 -15.96 -42.29
C ALA A 269 1.68 -15.38 -41.21
N GLY A 270 1.90 -15.74 -39.94
CA GLY A 270 1.08 -15.23 -38.82
C GLY A 270 1.12 -13.70 -38.71
N ALA A 271 2.30 -13.09 -38.87
CA ALA A 271 2.48 -11.65 -38.86
C ALA A 271 1.74 -10.96 -40.02
N GLN A 272 1.67 -11.59 -41.20
CA GLN A 272 0.90 -11.07 -42.34
C GLN A 272 -0.60 -11.12 -42.08
N ILE A 273 -1.08 -12.22 -41.49
CA ILE A 273 -2.50 -12.38 -41.11
C ILE A 273 -2.86 -11.31 -40.08
N ILE A 274 -2.09 -11.21 -38.99
CA ILE A 274 -2.30 -10.18 -37.96
C ILE A 274 -2.31 -8.78 -38.59
N ALA A 275 -1.35 -8.45 -39.47
CA ALA A 275 -1.32 -7.14 -40.11
C ALA A 275 -2.54 -6.86 -40.99
N ALA A 276 -3.06 -7.85 -41.71
CA ALA A 276 -4.24 -7.71 -42.55
C ALA A 276 -5.50 -7.51 -41.70
N GLU A 277 -5.67 -8.34 -40.68
CA GLU A 277 -6.77 -8.30 -39.71
C GLU A 277 -6.82 -6.97 -38.95
N LEU A 278 -5.66 -6.47 -38.49
CA LEU A 278 -5.55 -5.17 -37.82
C LEU A 278 -5.87 -3.98 -38.75
N ALA A 279 -5.61 -4.12 -40.04
CA ALA A 279 -5.94 -3.09 -41.03
C ALA A 279 -7.43 -3.07 -41.39
N GLU A 280 -8.14 -4.19 -41.21
CA GLU A 280 -9.57 -4.31 -41.44
C GLU A 280 -10.39 -3.82 -40.25
N ASP A 281 -10.19 -4.41 -39.06
CA ASP A 281 -10.85 -4.01 -37.82
C ASP A 281 -10.03 -4.39 -36.59
N ILE A 282 -9.30 -3.42 -36.03
CA ILE A 282 -8.49 -3.60 -34.82
C ILE A 282 -9.30 -3.93 -33.56
N GLN A 283 -10.62 -3.71 -33.57
CA GLN A 283 -11.51 -3.99 -32.44
C GLN A 283 -12.20 -5.34 -32.52
N SER A 284 -12.00 -6.07 -33.63
CA SER A 284 -12.63 -7.38 -33.82
C SER A 284 -12.18 -8.39 -32.75
N GLU A 285 -13.16 -9.08 -32.15
CA GLU A 285 -12.91 -10.12 -31.14
C GLU A 285 -12.04 -11.26 -31.69
N ASP A 286 -12.13 -11.53 -32.99
CA ASP A 286 -11.35 -12.57 -33.66
C ASP A 286 -9.86 -12.19 -33.69
N VAL A 287 -9.55 -10.91 -33.95
CA VAL A 287 -8.17 -10.40 -33.99
C VAL A 287 -7.55 -10.37 -32.61
N VAL A 288 -8.31 -9.92 -31.61
CA VAL A 288 -7.91 -9.98 -30.20
C VAL A 288 -7.61 -11.43 -29.78
N SER A 289 -8.47 -12.38 -30.17
CA SER A 289 -8.30 -13.80 -29.86
C SER A 289 -7.07 -14.39 -30.55
N LEU A 290 -6.83 -14.05 -31.81
CA LEU A 290 -5.64 -14.48 -32.56
C LEU A 290 -4.36 -13.96 -31.93
N VAL A 291 -4.27 -12.64 -31.66
CA VAL A 291 -3.09 -12.04 -31.02
C VAL A 291 -2.85 -12.67 -29.65
N SER A 292 -3.91 -12.89 -28.87
CA SER A 292 -3.81 -13.55 -27.55
C SER A 292 -3.26 -14.98 -27.67
N ALA A 293 -3.73 -15.77 -28.63
CA ALA A 293 -3.23 -17.13 -28.87
C ALA A 293 -1.75 -17.14 -29.30
N VAL A 294 -1.36 -16.20 -30.16
CA VAL A 294 0.03 -16.00 -30.60
C VAL A 294 0.94 -15.58 -29.44
N CYS A 295 0.48 -14.69 -28.55
CA CYS A 295 1.24 -14.35 -27.35
C CYS A 295 1.35 -15.55 -26.40
N THR A 296 0.29 -16.34 -26.23
CA THR A 296 0.25 -17.51 -25.33
C THR A 296 1.24 -18.58 -25.78
N ILE A 297 1.24 -18.95 -27.07
CA ILE A 297 2.19 -19.92 -27.60
C ILE A 297 3.65 -19.41 -27.50
N ALA A 298 3.88 -18.11 -27.70
CA ALA A 298 5.20 -17.52 -27.58
C ALA A 298 5.71 -17.51 -26.13
N VAL A 299 4.84 -17.22 -25.15
CA VAL A 299 5.13 -17.31 -23.71
C VAL A 299 5.56 -18.73 -23.35
N THR A 300 4.76 -19.74 -23.72
CA THR A 300 5.10 -21.16 -23.48
C THR A 300 6.42 -21.54 -24.15
N SER A 301 6.78 -20.91 -25.26
CA SER A 301 7.98 -21.19 -26.04
C SER A 301 9.26 -20.51 -25.52
N VAL A 302 9.17 -19.54 -24.59
CA VAL A 302 10.34 -18.77 -24.10
C VAL A 302 11.53 -19.64 -23.68
N PRO A 303 11.36 -20.71 -22.86
CA PRO A 303 12.50 -21.53 -22.43
C PRO A 303 13.25 -22.19 -23.60
N THR A 304 12.53 -22.59 -24.64
CA THR A 304 13.09 -23.22 -25.84
C THR A 304 13.73 -22.18 -26.76
N LEU A 305 13.05 -21.06 -27.00
CA LEU A 305 13.58 -19.93 -27.76
C LEU A 305 14.89 -19.42 -27.17
N LEU A 306 15.00 -19.32 -25.84
CA LEU A 306 16.24 -18.90 -25.17
C LEU A 306 17.36 -19.93 -25.28
N ARG A 307 17.06 -21.24 -25.36
CA ARG A 307 18.09 -22.25 -25.64
C ARG A 307 18.65 -22.07 -27.05
N GLN A 308 17.80 -21.78 -28.03
CA GLN A 308 18.17 -21.57 -29.43
C GLN A 308 18.86 -20.22 -29.68
N ALA A 309 18.40 -19.16 -29.03
CA ALA A 309 18.92 -17.80 -29.16
C ALA A 309 20.40 -17.67 -28.79
N LYS A 310 20.93 -18.61 -27.99
CA LYS A 310 22.37 -18.75 -27.69
C LYS A 310 23.23 -18.93 -28.94
N HIS A 311 22.67 -19.51 -29.98
CA HIS A 311 23.34 -19.74 -31.26
C HIS A 311 22.88 -18.75 -32.33
N ASN A 312 21.57 -18.49 -32.40
CA ASN A 312 21.00 -17.54 -33.34
C ASN A 312 19.79 -16.83 -32.71
N PRO A 313 19.91 -15.55 -32.32
CA PRO A 313 18.81 -14.81 -31.71
C PRO A 313 17.77 -14.29 -32.73
N ALA A 314 17.96 -14.49 -34.04
CA ALA A 314 17.11 -13.91 -35.09
C ALA A 314 15.61 -14.16 -34.88
N LEU A 315 15.21 -15.41 -34.66
CA LEU A 315 13.80 -15.76 -34.47
C LEU A 315 13.19 -15.10 -33.23
N LEU A 316 13.95 -15.03 -32.13
CA LEU A 316 13.52 -14.33 -30.91
C LEU A 316 13.38 -12.82 -31.17
N CYS A 317 14.32 -12.23 -31.91
CA CYS A 317 14.24 -10.82 -32.31
C CYS A 317 13.04 -10.54 -33.21
N ASP A 318 12.72 -11.43 -34.16
CA ASP A 318 11.56 -11.29 -35.04
C ASP A 318 10.25 -11.33 -34.24
N LEU A 319 10.14 -12.21 -33.24
CA LEU A 319 9.01 -12.24 -32.30
C LEU A 319 8.93 -10.95 -31.47
N CYS A 320 10.05 -10.50 -30.90
CA CYS A 320 10.10 -9.25 -30.14
C CYS A 320 9.70 -8.04 -31.02
N SER A 321 10.08 -8.05 -32.30
CA SER A 321 9.71 -7.02 -33.26
C SER A 321 8.21 -7.00 -33.55
N LEU A 322 7.61 -8.17 -33.81
CA LEU A 322 6.16 -8.32 -33.99
C LEU A 322 5.39 -7.87 -32.75
N PHE A 323 5.83 -8.27 -31.56
CA PHE A 323 5.15 -7.90 -30.32
C PHE A 323 5.34 -6.43 -29.95
N SER A 324 6.51 -5.86 -30.25
CA SER A 324 6.72 -4.43 -30.12
C SER A 324 5.82 -3.63 -31.05
N SER A 325 5.56 -4.09 -32.28
CA SER A 325 4.66 -3.39 -33.20
C SER A 325 3.20 -3.45 -32.76
N ILE A 326 2.76 -4.57 -32.18
CA ILE A 326 1.42 -4.70 -31.57
C ILE A 326 1.28 -3.77 -30.36
N CYS A 327 2.29 -3.71 -29.48
CA CYS A 327 2.32 -2.77 -28.35
C CYS A 327 2.21 -1.29 -28.79
N SER A 328 2.71 -0.97 -29.98
CA SER A 328 2.71 0.37 -30.57
C SER A 328 1.66 0.55 -31.68
N CYS A 329 0.60 -0.27 -31.71
CA CYS A 329 -0.48 -0.11 -32.68
C CYS A 329 -1.13 1.28 -32.57
N ASP A 330 -1.75 1.77 -33.64
CA ASP A 330 -2.41 3.08 -33.62
C ASP A 330 -3.70 3.06 -32.78
N GLY A 331 -4.06 4.22 -32.21
CA GLY A 331 -5.28 4.38 -31.40
C GLY A 331 -5.05 4.39 -29.88
N ALA A 332 -6.03 4.84 -29.12
CA ALA A 332 -6.04 4.83 -27.67
C ALA A 332 -6.71 3.58 -27.09
N TYR A 333 -6.02 2.85 -26.22
CA TYR A 333 -6.64 1.81 -25.40
C TYR A 333 -7.62 2.46 -24.40
N ALA A 334 -8.82 1.95 -24.12
CA ALA A 334 -9.55 0.79 -24.66
C ALA A 334 -10.60 1.20 -25.71
N ILE A 335 -10.46 2.39 -26.30
CA ILE A 335 -11.50 2.99 -27.15
C ILE A 335 -11.31 2.63 -28.61
N ASP A 336 -10.08 2.77 -29.09
CA ASP A 336 -9.73 2.56 -30.48
C ASP A 336 -9.20 1.14 -30.71
N GLU A 337 -8.61 0.50 -29.69
CA GLU A 337 -8.02 -0.84 -29.76
C GLU A 337 -7.98 -1.56 -28.40
N MET A 338 -7.83 -2.89 -28.42
CA MET A 338 -7.86 -3.78 -27.25
C MET A 338 -6.70 -4.81 -27.23
N ILE A 339 -5.59 -4.53 -27.92
CA ILE A 339 -4.53 -5.53 -28.18
C ILE A 339 -3.17 -5.13 -27.62
N SER A 340 -2.93 -3.84 -27.34
CA SER A 340 -1.60 -3.35 -27.00
C SER A 340 -1.05 -3.85 -25.66
N ASP A 341 -1.89 -4.43 -24.80
CA ASP A 341 -1.51 -5.12 -23.56
C ASP A 341 -1.16 -6.60 -23.74
N LEU A 342 -1.71 -7.27 -24.75
CA LEU A 342 -1.60 -8.71 -24.93
C LEU A 342 -0.15 -9.24 -24.96
N PRO A 343 0.85 -8.51 -25.50
CA PRO A 343 2.23 -9.00 -25.48
C PRO A 343 2.97 -8.85 -24.14
N ALA A 344 2.40 -8.16 -23.14
CA ALA A 344 3.09 -7.91 -21.87
C ALA A 344 3.58 -9.19 -21.15
N PRO A 345 2.78 -10.28 -21.03
CA PRO A 345 3.23 -11.52 -20.40
C PRO A 345 4.45 -12.15 -21.08
N PHE A 346 4.61 -11.98 -22.40
CA PHE A 346 5.79 -12.46 -23.12
C PHE A 346 7.05 -11.72 -22.69
N PHE A 347 7.02 -10.39 -22.66
CA PHE A 347 8.17 -9.59 -22.24
C PHE A 347 8.53 -9.83 -20.77
N MET A 348 7.53 -9.93 -19.89
CA MET A 348 7.75 -10.28 -18.48
C MET A 348 8.43 -11.65 -18.35
N THR A 349 7.88 -12.69 -18.98
CA THR A 349 8.43 -14.06 -18.93
C THR A 349 9.84 -14.12 -19.52
N LEU A 350 10.09 -13.41 -20.62
CA LEU A 350 11.40 -13.34 -21.27
C LEU A 350 12.44 -12.69 -20.34
N ARG A 351 12.11 -11.55 -19.72
CA ARG A 351 12.97 -10.87 -18.75
C ARG A 351 13.29 -11.77 -17.57
N GLU A 352 12.29 -12.42 -16.98
CA GLU A 352 12.48 -13.30 -15.81
C GLU A 352 13.47 -14.43 -16.11
N HIS A 353 13.37 -15.07 -17.26
CA HIS A 353 14.29 -16.13 -17.67
C HIS A 353 15.70 -15.62 -17.98
N LEU A 354 15.83 -14.41 -18.55
CA LEU A 354 17.13 -13.77 -18.76
C LEU A 354 17.78 -13.37 -17.43
N GLY A 355 17.01 -12.85 -16.48
CA GLY A 355 17.47 -12.43 -15.15
C GLY A 355 17.86 -13.59 -14.23
N ALA A 356 17.04 -14.65 -14.17
CA ALA A 356 17.32 -15.83 -13.33
C ALA A 356 18.65 -16.51 -13.71
N ALA A 357 19.04 -16.43 -14.98
CA ALA A 357 20.25 -17.07 -15.49
C ALA A 357 21.54 -16.24 -15.31
N ALA A 358 21.43 -14.97 -14.89
CA ALA A 358 22.57 -14.09 -14.58
C ALA A 358 23.29 -14.45 -13.27
N THR A 359 22.75 -15.37 -12.46
CA THR A 359 23.40 -15.81 -11.20
C THR A 359 24.25 -17.09 -11.35
N GLY A 360 24.38 -17.64 -12.57
CA GLY A 360 25.07 -18.92 -12.83
C GLY A 360 26.21 -18.88 -13.86
N SER A 361 26.87 -20.02 -14.07
CA SER A 361 28.04 -20.18 -14.98
C SER A 361 27.75 -19.99 -16.48
N LYS A 362 26.54 -19.55 -16.86
CA LYS A 362 26.07 -19.30 -18.24
C LYS A 362 25.89 -17.81 -18.56
N HIS A 363 26.44 -16.92 -17.71
CA HIS A 363 26.28 -15.47 -17.74
C HIS A 363 26.61 -14.82 -19.10
N ASP A 364 27.74 -15.19 -19.73
CA ASP A 364 28.25 -14.48 -20.92
C ASP A 364 27.43 -14.72 -22.20
N VAL A 365 26.75 -15.86 -22.32
CA VAL A 365 25.95 -16.16 -23.52
C VAL A 365 24.59 -15.50 -23.43
N LEU A 366 23.95 -15.52 -22.25
CA LEU A 366 22.62 -14.92 -22.07
C LEU A 366 22.69 -13.39 -22.00
N SER A 367 23.81 -12.81 -21.56
CA SER A 367 24.04 -11.36 -21.70
C SER A 367 24.06 -10.92 -23.16
N SER A 368 24.58 -11.75 -24.08
CA SER A 368 24.55 -11.46 -25.51
C SER A 368 23.12 -11.47 -26.09
N VAL A 369 22.27 -12.39 -25.63
CA VAL A 369 20.86 -12.46 -26.01
C VAL A 369 20.09 -11.29 -25.43
N ALA A 370 20.32 -10.97 -24.14
CA ALA A 370 19.71 -9.80 -23.49
C ALA A 370 20.02 -8.50 -24.24
N ARG A 371 21.28 -8.32 -24.66
CA ARG A 371 21.70 -7.19 -25.50
C ARG A 371 21.05 -7.18 -26.88
N ALA A 372 20.74 -8.35 -27.46
CA ALA A 372 20.09 -8.43 -28.76
C ALA A 372 18.61 -8.02 -28.70
N VAL A 373 17.95 -8.22 -27.55
CA VAL A 373 16.53 -7.91 -27.38
C VAL A 373 16.25 -6.61 -26.63
N SER A 374 17.26 -5.96 -26.06
CA SER A 374 17.09 -4.79 -25.18
C SER A 374 16.43 -3.60 -25.87
N SER A 375 16.68 -3.37 -27.16
CA SER A 375 16.04 -2.29 -27.91
C SER A 375 14.52 -2.44 -27.98
N TYR A 376 14.00 -3.66 -28.02
CA TYR A 376 12.54 -3.90 -28.05
C TYR A 376 11.89 -3.53 -26.72
N TYR A 377 12.55 -3.75 -25.58
CA TYR A 377 12.06 -3.25 -24.29
C TYR A 377 12.02 -1.71 -24.26
N ALA A 378 12.99 -1.06 -24.90
CA ALA A 378 12.99 0.39 -25.08
C ALA A 378 11.77 0.86 -25.88
N ASP A 379 11.48 0.17 -26.99
CA ASP A 379 10.38 0.50 -27.89
C ASP A 379 9.02 0.24 -27.23
N VAL A 380 8.88 -0.88 -26.49
CA VAL A 380 7.67 -1.20 -25.72
C VAL A 380 7.44 -0.19 -24.59
N CYS A 381 8.51 0.22 -23.88
CA CYS A 381 8.41 1.27 -22.85
C CYS A 381 8.00 2.62 -23.46
N ARG A 382 8.55 2.98 -24.62
CA ARG A 382 8.16 4.19 -25.36
C ARG A 382 6.70 4.16 -25.79
N ALA A 383 6.26 3.06 -26.39
CA ALA A 383 4.86 2.87 -26.78
C ALA A 383 3.93 2.95 -25.56
N ALA A 384 4.36 2.42 -24.41
CA ALA A 384 3.58 2.49 -23.18
C ALA A 384 3.40 3.94 -22.67
N VAL A 385 4.39 4.83 -22.84
CA VAL A 385 4.22 6.26 -22.51
C VAL A 385 3.06 6.85 -23.31
N ASP A 386 2.98 6.54 -24.61
CA ASP A 386 1.93 7.06 -25.48
C ASP A 386 0.56 6.47 -25.12
N LYS A 387 0.50 5.16 -24.88
CA LYS A 387 -0.75 4.42 -24.63
C LYS A 387 -1.31 4.59 -23.21
N MET A 388 -0.47 4.78 -22.20
CA MET A 388 -0.88 4.91 -20.79
C MET A 388 -1.07 6.36 -20.34
N SER A 389 -0.70 7.32 -21.19
CA SER A 389 -1.02 8.73 -20.96
C SER A 389 -2.53 8.91 -20.90
N TYR A 390 -3.02 9.56 -19.85
CA TYR A 390 -4.43 9.92 -19.78
C TYR A 390 -4.79 10.82 -20.97
N PRO A 391 -5.98 10.65 -21.57
CA PRO A 391 -6.58 11.72 -22.34
C PRO A 391 -6.71 12.98 -21.47
N PRO A 392 -6.68 14.20 -22.05
CA PRO A 392 -7.03 15.42 -21.35
C PRO A 392 -8.38 15.30 -20.62
N ALA A 393 -8.54 15.95 -19.46
CA ALA A 393 -9.68 15.74 -18.57
C ALA A 393 -11.04 15.93 -19.26
N ASP A 394 -11.16 16.91 -20.14
CA ASP A 394 -12.37 17.18 -20.93
C ASP A 394 -12.76 16.00 -21.83
N ARG A 395 -11.79 15.38 -22.51
CA ARG A 395 -12.01 14.17 -23.31
C ARG A 395 -12.23 12.94 -22.44
N PHE A 396 -11.51 12.81 -21.33
CA PHE A 396 -11.65 11.68 -20.42
C PHE A 396 -13.02 11.68 -19.72
N ASP A 397 -13.62 12.84 -19.50
CA ASP A 397 -14.97 12.96 -18.95
C ASP A 397 -16.05 12.39 -19.88
N GLU A 398 -15.82 12.37 -21.20
CA GLU A 398 -16.70 11.76 -22.20
C GLU A 398 -16.73 10.23 -22.13
N TYR A 399 -15.72 9.60 -21.51
CA TYR A 399 -15.64 8.15 -21.40
C TYR A 399 -16.70 7.62 -20.43
N ASP A 400 -17.33 6.50 -20.79
CA ASP A 400 -18.25 5.81 -19.88
C ASP A 400 -17.50 5.08 -18.75
N ASN A 401 -18.24 4.55 -17.78
CA ASN A 401 -17.65 3.86 -16.63
C ASN A 401 -16.90 2.58 -17.01
N SER A 402 -17.32 1.89 -18.08
CA SER A 402 -16.66 0.67 -18.56
C SER A 402 -15.32 1.01 -19.19
N GLN A 403 -15.27 2.05 -20.03
CA GLN A 403 -14.06 2.55 -20.68
C GLN A 403 -13.03 3.06 -19.66
N LYS A 404 -13.49 3.81 -18.65
CA LYS A 404 -12.63 4.29 -17.56
C LYS A 404 -12.02 3.13 -16.76
N GLU A 405 -12.82 2.12 -16.44
CA GLU A 405 -12.38 0.91 -15.73
C GLU A 405 -11.39 0.09 -16.58
N GLN A 406 -11.65 -0.08 -17.87
CA GLN A 406 -10.73 -0.78 -18.79
C GLN A 406 -9.38 -0.05 -18.89
N PHE A 407 -9.39 1.28 -19.03
CA PHE A 407 -8.15 2.07 -19.05
C PHE A 407 -7.37 1.97 -17.73
N ALA A 408 -8.07 1.97 -16.58
CA ALA A 408 -7.44 1.79 -15.28
C ALA A 408 -6.80 0.40 -15.14
N ARG A 409 -7.48 -0.66 -15.58
CA ARG A 409 -6.94 -2.03 -15.60
C ARG A 409 -5.72 -2.15 -16.50
N TYR A 410 -5.78 -1.54 -17.67
CA TYR A 410 -4.66 -1.47 -18.60
C TYR A 410 -3.43 -0.82 -17.97
N ARG A 411 -3.61 0.34 -17.32
CA ARG A 411 -2.51 1.02 -16.63
C ARG A 411 -1.92 0.18 -15.49
N MET A 412 -2.74 -0.59 -14.77
CA MET A 412 -2.26 -1.51 -13.74
C MET A 412 -1.52 -2.72 -14.33
N ALA A 413 -2.04 -3.33 -15.39
CA ALA A 413 -1.42 -4.50 -16.03
C ALA A 413 -0.06 -4.17 -16.67
N ARG A 414 0.12 -2.92 -17.13
CA ARG A 414 1.34 -2.46 -17.80
C ARG A 414 2.24 -1.56 -16.94
N SER A 415 1.96 -1.39 -15.65
CA SER A 415 2.74 -0.48 -14.80
C SER A 415 4.22 -0.88 -14.74
N GLU A 416 4.51 -2.18 -14.77
CA GLU A 416 5.88 -2.70 -14.63
C GLU A 416 6.72 -2.60 -15.91
N VAL A 417 6.19 -2.03 -17.00
CA VAL A 417 6.93 -1.90 -18.27
C VAL A 417 8.24 -1.10 -18.12
N SER A 418 8.27 -0.10 -17.23
CA SER A 418 9.48 0.67 -16.95
C SER A 418 10.49 -0.13 -16.12
N ILE A 419 10.02 -0.98 -15.21
CA ILE A 419 10.84 -1.94 -14.47
C ILE A 419 11.45 -2.93 -15.45
N ASP A 420 10.65 -3.49 -16.36
CA ASP A 420 11.11 -4.44 -17.36
C ASP A 420 12.22 -3.84 -18.24
N ALA A 421 12.01 -2.61 -18.72
CA ALA A 421 13.01 -1.88 -19.48
C ALA A 421 14.26 -1.56 -18.65
N TYR A 422 14.12 -1.18 -17.38
CA TYR A 422 15.24 -0.91 -16.50
C TYR A 422 16.08 -2.17 -16.22
N PHE A 423 15.47 -3.33 -16.00
CA PHE A 423 16.24 -4.57 -15.86
C PHE A 423 17.05 -4.93 -17.11
N MET A 424 16.55 -4.57 -18.30
CA MET A 424 17.18 -4.92 -19.57
C MET A 424 18.21 -3.90 -20.06
N MET A 425 18.03 -2.62 -19.73
CA MET A 425 18.85 -1.51 -20.24
C MET A 425 19.55 -0.70 -19.15
N GLY A 426 19.18 -0.92 -17.89
CA GLY A 426 19.68 -0.19 -16.73
C GLY A 426 19.48 1.32 -16.88
N LYS A 427 20.58 2.04 -16.70
CA LYS A 427 20.70 3.50 -16.75
C LYS A 427 20.10 4.13 -18.01
N ASP A 428 20.15 3.47 -19.17
CA ASP A 428 19.64 4.01 -20.42
C ASP A 428 18.11 4.23 -20.36
N THR A 429 17.38 3.40 -19.60
CA THR A 429 15.94 3.59 -19.35
C THR A 429 15.68 4.88 -18.58
N LEU A 430 16.48 5.15 -17.54
CA LEU A 430 16.34 6.35 -16.72
C LEU A 430 16.68 7.63 -17.50
N GLN A 431 17.70 7.57 -18.37
CA GLN A 431 18.03 8.66 -19.29
C GLN A 431 16.90 8.93 -20.29
N PHE A 432 16.29 7.87 -20.83
CA PHE A 432 15.11 7.98 -21.67
C PHE A 432 13.95 8.65 -20.92
N LEU A 433 13.62 8.20 -19.71
CA LEU A 433 12.54 8.77 -18.92
C LEU A 433 12.80 10.24 -18.56
N ASN A 434 14.04 10.62 -18.20
CA ASN A 434 14.38 12.02 -17.96
C ASN A 434 14.24 12.89 -19.23
N ARG A 435 14.63 12.36 -20.39
CA ARG A 435 14.47 13.07 -21.67
C ARG A 435 12.99 13.26 -22.02
N GLU A 436 12.18 12.22 -21.90
CA GLU A 436 10.74 12.30 -22.16
C GLU A 436 10.05 13.24 -21.16
N LEU A 437 10.42 13.18 -19.88
CA LEU A 437 9.90 14.07 -18.85
C LEU A 437 10.23 15.54 -19.16
N GLY A 438 11.49 15.84 -19.49
CA GLY A 438 11.91 17.19 -19.87
C GLY A 438 11.14 17.71 -21.10
N ALA A 439 11.00 16.89 -22.13
CA ALA A 439 10.28 17.25 -23.34
C ALA A 439 8.77 17.47 -23.11
N ALA A 440 8.13 16.65 -22.25
CA ALA A 440 6.73 16.80 -21.90
C ALA A 440 6.47 18.07 -21.07
N ILE A 441 7.36 18.38 -20.12
CA ILE A 441 7.30 19.61 -19.32
C ILE A 441 7.45 20.84 -20.22
N GLU A 442 8.39 20.83 -21.17
CA GLU A 442 8.59 21.95 -22.10
C GLU A 442 7.39 22.21 -23.01
N LYS A 443 6.68 21.16 -23.41
CA LYS A 443 5.46 21.26 -24.21
C LYS A 443 4.23 21.65 -23.38
N GLY A 444 4.30 21.55 -22.04
CA GLY A 444 3.16 21.74 -21.15
C GLY A 444 2.14 20.60 -21.20
N ASP A 445 2.55 19.41 -21.63
CA ASP A 445 1.68 18.23 -21.72
C ASP A 445 1.56 17.56 -20.35
N LEU A 446 0.55 17.93 -19.57
CA LEU A 446 0.37 17.45 -18.20
C LEU A 446 0.13 15.94 -18.13
N CYS A 447 -0.61 15.38 -19.09
CA CYS A 447 -0.96 13.97 -19.10
C CYS A 447 0.24 13.08 -19.44
N ARG A 448 1.04 13.47 -20.44
CA ARG A 448 2.29 12.78 -20.76
C ARG A 448 3.30 12.92 -19.62
N THR A 449 3.43 14.14 -19.06
CA THR A 449 4.28 14.40 -17.89
C THR A 449 3.92 13.46 -16.74
N GLU A 450 2.62 13.28 -16.47
CA GLU A 450 2.13 12.38 -15.43
C GLU A 450 2.48 10.93 -15.72
N CYS A 451 2.30 10.46 -16.96
CA CYS A 451 2.61 9.08 -17.32
C CYS A 451 4.11 8.77 -17.16
N VAL A 452 4.99 9.67 -17.58
CA VAL A 452 6.44 9.49 -17.41
C VAL A 452 6.82 9.53 -15.92
N MET A 453 6.16 10.38 -15.12
CA MET A 453 6.35 10.41 -13.68
C MET A 453 5.88 9.10 -13.01
N PHE A 454 4.78 8.51 -13.48
CA PHE A 454 4.27 7.22 -13.03
C PHE A 454 5.25 6.08 -13.31
N PHE A 455 5.94 6.11 -14.45
CA PHE A 455 7.01 5.15 -14.75
C PHE A 455 8.24 5.32 -13.88
N TRP A 456 8.58 6.56 -13.54
CA TRP A 456 9.62 6.88 -12.56
C TRP A 456 9.26 6.38 -11.15
N GLU A 457 8.02 6.60 -10.72
CA GLU A 457 7.52 6.08 -9.44
C GLU A 457 7.65 4.55 -9.40
N THR A 458 7.22 3.87 -10.47
CA THR A 458 7.18 2.41 -10.51
C THR A 458 8.58 1.77 -10.46
N VAL A 459 9.60 2.43 -11.06
CA VAL A 459 10.98 1.91 -11.03
C VAL A 459 11.74 2.32 -9.75
N ALA A 460 11.26 3.29 -8.98
CA ALA A 460 11.99 3.92 -7.88
C ALA A 460 12.52 2.92 -6.82
N ASP A 461 11.73 1.90 -6.47
CA ASP A 461 12.09 0.88 -5.46
C ASP A 461 13.21 -0.08 -5.93
N TYR A 462 13.57 -0.05 -7.22
CA TYR A 462 14.61 -0.90 -7.82
C TYR A 462 15.92 -0.14 -8.10
N LEU A 463 15.96 1.15 -7.80
CA LEU A 463 17.12 1.99 -8.04
C LEU A 463 18.15 1.85 -6.91
N SER A 464 19.40 2.21 -7.19
CA SER A 464 20.51 2.13 -6.25
C SER A 464 21.44 3.33 -6.36
N GLU A 465 22.52 3.34 -5.56
CA GLU A 465 23.52 4.41 -5.59
C GLU A 465 24.16 4.63 -6.97
N THR A 466 24.19 3.61 -7.83
CA THR A 466 24.74 3.75 -9.19
C THR A 466 23.91 4.65 -10.10
N ASP A 467 22.66 4.89 -9.72
CA ASP A 467 21.65 5.61 -10.52
C ASP A 467 21.48 7.06 -10.08
N TYR A 468 22.25 7.52 -9.09
CA TYR A 468 22.17 8.88 -8.55
C TYR A 468 22.26 10.01 -9.60
N PRO A 469 23.08 9.94 -10.67
CA PRO A 469 23.11 11.00 -11.67
C PRO A 469 21.74 11.23 -12.32
N GLU A 470 21.01 10.17 -12.64
CA GLU A 470 19.68 10.22 -13.25
C GLU A 470 18.60 10.57 -12.23
N ILE A 471 18.72 10.09 -10.98
CA ILE A 471 17.83 10.50 -9.88
C ILE A 471 17.93 12.01 -9.64
N CYS A 472 19.15 12.55 -9.55
CA CYS A 472 19.37 13.98 -9.38
C CYS A 472 18.80 14.79 -10.56
N GLY A 473 19.01 14.32 -11.80
CA GLY A 473 18.41 14.93 -12.99
C GLY A 473 16.87 14.91 -12.98
N ASN A 474 16.27 13.82 -12.49
CA ASN A 474 14.82 13.72 -12.31
C ASN A 474 14.31 14.73 -11.26
N LEU A 475 14.99 14.85 -10.11
CA LEU A 475 14.63 15.80 -9.06
C LEU A 475 14.73 17.25 -9.55
N GLU A 476 15.76 17.57 -10.34
CA GLU A 476 15.89 18.88 -10.99
C GLU A 476 14.69 19.17 -11.90
N LEU A 477 14.27 18.22 -12.74
CA LEU A 477 13.07 18.35 -13.56
C LEU A 477 11.80 18.52 -12.72
N CYS A 478 11.68 17.79 -11.60
CA CYS A 478 10.56 17.90 -10.68
C CYS A 478 10.42 19.31 -10.09
N THR A 479 11.51 20.06 -9.90
CA THR A 479 11.42 21.45 -9.38
C THR A 479 10.59 22.37 -10.28
N ARG A 480 10.57 22.10 -11.59
CA ARG A 480 9.78 22.83 -12.58
C ARG A 480 8.27 22.60 -12.42
N LEU A 481 7.88 21.56 -11.67
CA LEU A 481 6.48 21.21 -11.39
C LEU A 481 5.91 21.91 -10.15
N SER A 482 6.73 22.64 -9.38
CA SER A 482 6.31 23.33 -8.14
C SER A 482 5.22 24.40 -8.33
N SER A 483 4.98 24.83 -9.56
CA SER A 483 4.03 25.91 -9.90
C SER A 483 2.96 25.48 -10.91
N ILE A 484 2.71 24.18 -11.05
CA ILE A 484 1.62 23.69 -11.91
C ILE A 484 0.28 24.24 -11.44
N GLY A 485 -0.57 24.62 -12.40
CA GLY A 485 -1.88 25.22 -12.14
C GLY A 485 -2.87 24.27 -11.44
N GLU A 486 -4.10 24.73 -11.28
CA GLU A 486 -5.21 23.94 -10.72
C GLU A 486 -6.05 23.27 -11.82
N GLY A 487 -6.69 22.15 -11.50
CA GLY A 487 -7.53 21.37 -12.41
C GLY A 487 -7.22 19.87 -12.37
N ALA A 488 -8.13 19.04 -12.89
CA ALA A 488 -8.06 17.58 -12.75
C ALA A 488 -6.74 16.97 -13.24
N ASP A 489 -6.24 17.37 -14.41
CA ASP A 489 -4.98 16.86 -14.95
C ASP A 489 -3.77 17.31 -14.12
N ALA A 490 -3.78 18.55 -13.64
CA ALA A 490 -2.72 19.08 -12.78
C ALA A 490 -2.75 18.47 -11.37
N ASP A 491 -3.94 18.23 -10.81
CA ASP A 491 -4.13 17.53 -9.54
C ASP A 491 -3.62 16.08 -9.64
N ARG A 492 -3.90 15.42 -10.76
CA ARG A 492 -3.43 14.06 -11.03
C ARG A 492 -1.91 14.00 -11.13
N LEU A 493 -1.30 14.88 -11.94
CA LEU A 493 0.16 15.01 -12.03
C LEU A 493 0.78 15.27 -10.65
N ALA A 494 0.24 16.22 -9.88
CA ALA A 494 0.72 16.55 -8.55
C ALA A 494 0.72 15.33 -7.62
N ASN A 495 -0.38 14.57 -7.59
CA ASN A 495 -0.48 13.34 -6.80
C ASN A 495 0.56 12.29 -7.22
N THR A 496 0.75 12.06 -8.52
CA THR A 496 1.78 11.14 -9.03
C THR A 496 3.19 11.62 -8.68
N THR A 497 3.47 12.93 -8.75
CA THR A 497 4.74 13.51 -8.31
C THR A 497 4.96 13.31 -6.81
N MET A 498 3.95 13.50 -5.95
CA MET A 498 4.10 13.26 -4.51
C MET A 498 4.43 11.80 -4.20
N LYS A 499 3.77 10.85 -4.89
CA LYS A 499 4.05 9.40 -4.75
C LYS A 499 5.46 9.04 -5.22
N HIS A 500 5.89 9.60 -6.35
CA HIS A 500 7.26 9.42 -6.84
C HIS A 500 8.31 9.92 -5.85
N LEU A 501 8.14 11.14 -5.32
CA LEU A 501 9.05 11.69 -4.30
C LEU A 501 9.03 10.84 -3.01
N HIS A 502 7.87 10.27 -2.65
CA HIS A 502 7.78 9.34 -1.54
C HIS A 502 8.58 8.06 -1.79
N ALA A 503 8.46 7.46 -2.98
CA ALA A 503 9.19 6.25 -3.35
C ALA A 503 10.71 6.48 -3.34
N LEU A 504 11.16 7.63 -3.85
CA LEU A 504 12.58 8.02 -3.82
C LEU A 504 13.11 8.41 -2.44
N SER A 505 12.29 8.46 -1.39
CA SER A 505 12.71 9.04 -0.10
C SER A 505 13.95 8.38 0.47
N HIS A 506 14.04 7.05 0.38
CA HIS A 506 15.16 6.28 0.92
C HIS A 506 16.49 6.64 0.25
N LEU A 507 16.51 6.71 -1.09
CA LEU A 507 17.70 7.10 -1.87
C LEU A 507 18.08 8.55 -1.65
N VAL A 508 17.10 9.45 -1.53
CA VAL A 508 17.37 10.86 -1.24
C VAL A 508 18.01 11.06 0.13
N GLN A 509 17.54 10.30 1.14
CA GLN A 509 18.00 10.40 2.52
C GLN A 509 19.37 9.73 2.76
N GLU A 510 19.73 8.72 1.95
CA GLU A 510 21.02 8.02 2.03
C GLU A 510 22.13 8.68 1.20
N HIS A 511 21.80 9.62 0.30
CA HIS A 511 22.76 10.31 -0.54
C HIS A 511 23.75 11.19 0.25
N ASP A 512 24.99 11.33 -0.23
CA ASP A 512 26.04 12.15 0.41
C ASP A 512 25.61 13.62 0.62
N ASN A 513 24.83 14.17 -0.31
CA ASN A 513 24.24 15.51 -0.24
C ASN A 513 22.77 15.52 0.23
N ALA A 514 22.35 14.53 1.03
CA ALA A 514 20.96 14.39 1.51
C ALA A 514 20.40 15.71 2.07
N ALA A 515 21.21 16.47 2.81
CA ALA A 515 20.74 17.72 3.41
C ALA A 515 20.24 18.76 2.39
N GLU A 516 20.85 18.83 1.21
CA GLU A 516 20.45 19.72 0.13
C GLU A 516 19.28 19.13 -0.66
N LEU A 517 19.34 17.84 -0.99
CA LEU A 517 18.29 17.16 -1.75
C LEU A 517 16.96 17.12 -0.99
N GLU A 518 16.98 16.82 0.31
CA GLU A 518 15.79 16.91 1.17
C GLU A 518 15.20 18.32 1.16
N GLY A 519 16.04 19.35 1.28
CA GLY A 519 15.60 20.74 1.22
C GLY A 519 14.88 21.07 -0.09
N HIS A 520 15.40 20.58 -1.23
CA HIS A 520 14.76 20.73 -2.52
C HIS A 520 13.42 20.00 -2.61
N VAL A 521 13.36 18.74 -2.17
CA VAL A 521 12.13 17.94 -2.18
C VAL A 521 11.07 18.57 -1.29
N ILE A 522 11.41 18.99 -0.08
CA ILE A 522 10.45 19.64 0.83
C ILE A 522 9.88 20.90 0.19
N ARG A 523 10.71 21.75 -0.42
CA ARG A 523 10.23 22.97 -1.11
C ARG A 523 9.29 22.68 -2.27
N LEU A 524 9.45 21.52 -2.91
CA LEU A 524 8.53 21.06 -3.95
C LEU A 524 7.21 20.54 -3.36
N VAL A 525 7.23 19.90 -2.20
CA VAL A 525 6.04 19.31 -1.54
C VAL A 525 5.17 20.39 -0.87
N LEU A 526 5.77 21.36 -0.20
CA LEU A 526 5.04 22.34 0.65
C LEU A 526 3.89 23.08 -0.05
N PRO A 527 4.02 23.57 -1.31
CA PRO A 527 2.92 24.23 -2.00
C PRO A 527 1.66 23.37 -2.18
N PHE A 528 1.80 22.04 -2.19
CA PHE A 528 0.70 21.10 -2.39
C PHE A 528 -0.02 20.71 -1.09
N VAL A 529 0.54 21.02 0.08
CA VAL A 529 -0.08 20.73 1.37
C VAL A 529 -1.42 21.47 1.52
N SER A 530 -1.51 22.71 1.07
CA SER A 530 -2.74 23.50 1.11
C SER A 530 -3.75 23.16 0.00
N ARG A 531 -3.37 22.33 -0.97
CA ARG A 531 -4.20 21.99 -2.13
C ARG A 531 -5.06 20.76 -1.84
N LYS A 532 -6.37 20.96 -1.62
CA LYS A 532 -7.30 19.93 -1.13
C LYS A 532 -7.28 18.59 -1.89
N ALA A 533 -7.12 18.61 -3.22
CA ALA A 533 -7.10 17.38 -4.03
C ALA A 533 -5.78 16.59 -3.94
N VAL A 534 -4.73 17.17 -3.34
CA VAL A 534 -3.35 16.63 -3.29
C VAL A 534 -2.83 16.52 -1.86
N SER A 535 -3.43 17.26 -0.91
CA SER A 535 -2.95 17.43 0.46
C SER A 535 -2.67 16.12 1.20
N LYS A 536 -3.46 15.07 0.92
CA LYS A 536 -3.25 13.73 1.49
C LYS A 536 -1.90 13.14 1.08
N GLU A 537 -1.60 13.08 -0.21
CA GLU A 537 -0.31 12.53 -0.68
C GLU A 537 0.84 13.47 -0.33
N ALA A 538 0.63 14.80 -0.39
CA ALA A 538 1.65 15.77 0.02
C ALA A 538 2.05 15.61 1.49
N LEU A 539 1.08 15.46 2.41
CA LEU A 539 1.34 15.22 3.83
C LEU A 539 1.99 13.87 4.08
N ARG A 540 1.57 12.82 3.38
CA ARG A 540 2.19 11.49 3.47
C ARG A 540 3.67 11.50 3.03
N THR A 541 3.96 12.19 1.93
CA THR A 541 5.35 12.38 1.46
C THR A 541 6.13 13.21 2.46
N LEU A 542 5.59 14.32 2.94
CA LEU A 542 6.22 15.18 3.94
C LEU A 542 6.54 14.41 5.23
N GLU A 543 5.58 13.64 5.75
CA GLU A 543 5.73 12.82 6.97
C GLU A 543 6.92 11.87 6.84
N LYS A 544 7.06 11.19 5.69
CA LYS A 544 8.16 10.26 5.44
C LYS A 544 9.54 10.92 5.49
N TYR A 545 9.66 12.15 4.98
CA TYR A 545 10.91 12.90 5.03
C TYR A 545 11.24 13.40 6.44
N VAL A 546 10.25 13.96 7.15
CA VAL A 546 10.49 14.52 8.49
C VAL A 546 10.64 13.46 9.58
N SER A 547 10.10 12.24 9.39
CA SER A 547 10.14 11.17 10.39
C SER A 547 11.55 10.66 10.69
N GLU A 548 12.46 10.71 9.70
CA GLU A 548 13.87 10.29 9.84
C GLU A 548 14.70 11.26 10.68
N ARG A 549 14.20 12.48 10.91
CA ARG A 549 14.86 13.52 11.71
C ARG A 549 16.31 13.79 11.26
N SER A 550 16.51 13.95 9.96
CA SER A 550 17.81 14.23 9.35
C SER A 550 18.19 15.72 9.45
N LYS A 551 19.49 16.00 9.45
CA LYS A 551 20.01 17.38 9.60
C LYS A 551 19.56 18.32 8.47
N GLY A 552 19.21 17.80 7.29
CA GLY A 552 18.70 18.60 6.17
C GLY A 552 17.34 19.22 6.45
N ILE A 553 16.45 18.48 7.08
CA ILE A 553 15.10 18.95 7.47
C ILE A 553 15.16 20.18 8.37
N MET A 554 16.21 20.35 9.19
CA MET A 554 16.38 21.54 10.02
C MET A 554 16.53 22.84 9.22
N VAL A 555 17.05 22.77 7.99
CA VAL A 555 17.22 23.95 7.11
C VAL A 555 15.87 24.49 6.64
N VAL A 556 14.88 23.61 6.47
CA VAL A 556 13.52 23.92 5.99
C VAL A 556 12.46 23.79 7.09
N GLY A 557 12.88 23.57 8.34
CA GLY A 557 11.97 23.26 9.45
C GLY A 557 11.00 24.38 9.81
N ASP A 558 11.41 25.65 9.65
CA ASP A 558 10.51 26.80 9.86
C ASP A 558 9.39 26.83 8.79
N ASP A 559 9.74 26.61 7.52
CA ASP A 559 8.79 26.57 6.40
C ASP A 559 7.76 25.45 6.59
N ILE A 560 8.23 24.25 6.96
CA ILE A 560 7.38 23.09 7.28
C ILE A 560 6.42 23.44 8.41
N SER A 561 6.94 24.01 9.51
CA SER A 561 6.14 24.35 10.68
C SER A 561 5.06 25.37 10.35
N GLN A 562 5.40 26.40 9.57
CA GLN A 562 4.47 27.45 9.16
C GLN A 562 3.34 26.92 8.29
N VAL A 563 3.67 26.14 7.25
CA VAL A 563 2.68 25.58 6.31
C VAL A 563 1.77 24.57 7.02
N CYS A 564 2.36 23.65 7.78
CA CYS A 564 1.60 22.63 8.52
C CYS A 564 0.73 23.25 9.63
N TYR A 565 1.22 24.28 10.33
CA TYR A 565 0.43 24.97 11.34
C TYR A 565 -0.77 25.69 10.71
N SER A 566 -0.55 26.37 9.58
CA SER A 566 -1.63 27.03 8.84
C SER A 566 -2.69 26.02 8.38
N PHE A 567 -2.25 24.86 7.86
CA PHE A 567 -3.15 23.77 7.47
C PHE A 567 -3.92 23.17 8.66
N PHE A 568 -3.24 22.98 9.79
CA PHE A 568 -3.85 22.47 11.03
C PHE A 568 -4.88 23.43 11.62
N MET A 569 -4.65 24.74 11.54
CA MET A 569 -5.55 25.76 12.10
C MET A 569 -6.82 25.97 11.26
N ASP A 570 -6.84 25.52 10.01
CA ASP A 570 -8.04 25.61 9.15
C ASP A 570 -9.02 24.46 9.44
N ASP A 571 -10.17 24.82 10.03
CA ASP A 571 -11.21 23.87 10.40
C ASP A 571 -11.96 23.26 9.20
N HIS A 572 -11.76 23.75 7.97
CA HIS A 572 -12.34 23.16 6.76
C HIS A 572 -11.58 21.91 6.28
N ASN A 573 -10.37 21.69 6.79
CA ASN A 573 -9.55 20.52 6.45
C ASN A 573 -10.01 19.28 7.24
N GLU A 574 -9.85 18.11 6.62
CA GLU A 574 -10.21 16.84 7.26
C GLU A 574 -9.41 16.61 8.55
N GLN A 575 -10.08 16.20 9.64
CA GLN A 575 -9.45 16.04 10.95
C GLN A 575 -8.24 15.09 10.91
N ALA A 576 -8.33 13.99 10.16
CA ALA A 576 -7.22 13.04 10.00
C ALA A 576 -5.96 13.72 9.41
N LEU A 577 -6.13 14.48 8.33
CA LEU A 577 -5.04 15.21 7.67
C LEU A 577 -4.48 16.34 8.55
N ARG A 578 -5.34 17.02 9.32
CA ARG A 578 -4.89 18.03 10.30
C ARG A 578 -3.98 17.40 11.35
N LEU A 579 -4.29 16.19 11.83
CA LEU A 579 -3.44 15.46 12.77
C LEU A 579 -2.11 15.02 12.12
N GLU A 580 -2.10 14.64 10.85
CA GLU A 580 -0.85 14.35 10.10
C GLU A 580 0.04 15.59 9.97
N ALA A 581 -0.53 16.76 9.67
CA ALA A 581 0.20 18.03 9.68
C ALA A 581 0.79 18.34 11.07
N LEU A 582 0.03 18.09 12.15
CA LEU A 582 0.52 18.25 13.52
C LEU A 582 1.67 17.29 13.86
N LYS A 583 1.63 16.04 13.37
CA LYS A 583 2.75 15.09 13.51
C LYS A 583 4.01 15.61 12.84
N CYS A 584 3.90 16.16 11.62
CA CYS A 584 5.03 16.73 10.89
C CYS A 584 5.70 17.87 11.69
N ILE A 585 4.89 18.75 12.30
CA ILE A 585 5.39 19.79 13.22
C ILE A 585 6.13 19.12 14.40
N GLY A 586 5.53 18.10 15.02
CA GLY A 586 6.14 17.37 16.13
C GLY A 586 7.52 16.78 15.81
N TYR A 587 7.68 16.18 14.62
CA TYR A 587 8.98 15.66 14.17
C TYR A 587 10.02 16.77 14.04
N VAL A 588 9.69 17.88 13.37
CA VAL A 588 10.60 19.03 13.20
C VAL A 588 10.99 19.63 14.56
N LEU A 589 10.05 19.76 15.48
CA LEU A 589 10.31 20.30 16.82
C LEU A 589 11.21 19.39 17.65
N SER A 590 11.09 18.06 17.50
CA SER A 590 11.92 17.08 18.21
C SER A 590 13.42 17.17 17.89
N MET A 591 13.78 17.87 16.81
CA MET A 591 15.16 18.06 16.37
C MET A 591 15.81 19.36 16.87
N ARG A 592 15.04 20.32 17.40
CA ARG A 592 15.58 21.61 17.81
C ARG A 592 16.28 21.47 19.16
N PRO A 593 17.51 21.98 19.35
CA PRO A 593 18.23 21.89 20.62
C PRO A 593 17.51 22.56 21.82
N SER A 594 16.45 23.33 21.57
CA SER A 594 15.57 23.92 22.59
C SER A 594 14.22 23.19 22.75
N ILE A 595 14.19 21.85 22.62
CA ILE A 595 13.00 20.99 22.75
C ILE A 595 12.15 21.39 23.95
N ASP A 596 12.78 21.54 25.12
CA ASP A 596 12.07 21.80 26.37
C ASP A 596 11.31 23.14 26.36
N VAL A 597 11.81 24.17 25.67
CA VAL A 597 11.15 25.48 25.62
C VAL A 597 9.85 25.39 24.84
N MET A 598 9.92 24.89 23.61
CA MET A 598 8.75 24.83 22.72
C MET A 598 7.74 23.78 23.17
N VAL A 599 8.20 22.64 23.69
CA VAL A 599 7.32 21.62 24.29
C VAL A 599 6.67 22.15 25.56
N CYS A 600 7.40 22.83 26.45
CA CYS A 600 6.79 23.43 27.63
C CYS A 600 5.75 24.49 27.26
N ASP A 601 6.00 25.32 26.25
CA ASP A 601 5.05 26.33 25.79
C ASP A 601 3.80 25.72 25.11
N ALA A 602 3.98 24.69 24.27
CA ALA A 602 2.88 23.99 23.61
C ALA A 602 2.01 23.23 24.62
N VAL A 603 2.64 22.48 25.55
CA VAL A 603 1.94 21.77 26.63
C VAL A 603 1.24 22.76 27.55
N ARG A 604 1.87 23.90 27.88
CA ARG A 604 1.24 24.96 28.69
C ARG A 604 -0.05 25.48 28.04
N ASN A 605 -0.04 25.70 26.73
CA ASN A 605 -1.23 26.11 25.99
C ASN A 605 -2.29 25.00 25.94
N ALA A 606 -1.88 23.74 25.76
CA ALA A 606 -2.79 22.60 25.74
C ALA A 606 -3.51 22.41 27.08
N ILE A 607 -2.79 22.38 28.21
CA ILE A 607 -3.40 22.16 29.54
C ILE A 607 -4.33 23.29 29.96
N SER A 608 -4.08 24.52 29.48
CA SER A 608 -4.92 25.68 29.80
C SER A 608 -6.28 25.64 29.10
N ASN A 609 -6.39 24.88 28.01
CA ASN A 609 -7.61 24.74 27.21
C ASN A 609 -8.26 23.35 27.33
N LEU A 610 -7.65 22.44 28.09
CA LEU A 610 -8.15 21.07 28.25
C LEU A 610 -9.44 21.07 29.11
N PRO A 611 -10.49 20.35 28.69
CA PRO A 611 -11.67 20.13 29.53
C PRO A 611 -11.31 19.46 30.87
N SER A 612 -12.01 19.84 31.95
CA SER A 612 -11.68 19.40 33.31
C SER A 612 -11.73 17.88 33.52
N GLU A 613 -12.50 17.18 32.69
CA GLU A 613 -12.65 15.72 32.72
C GLU A 613 -11.37 14.96 32.33
N HIS A 614 -10.53 15.56 31.48
CA HIS A 614 -9.28 14.95 31.01
C HIS A 614 -8.05 15.35 31.83
N LEU A 615 -8.19 16.27 32.80
CA LEU A 615 -7.08 16.72 33.66
C LEU A 615 -6.42 15.59 34.48
N PRO A 616 -7.16 14.58 35.01
CA PRO A 616 -6.54 13.46 35.72
C PRO A 616 -5.62 12.61 34.84
N GLU A 617 -5.94 12.46 33.55
CA GLU A 617 -5.13 11.70 32.59
C GLU A 617 -3.92 12.50 32.11
N ALA A 618 -4.06 13.83 32.00
CA ALA A 618 -2.99 14.71 31.58
C ALA A 618 -1.91 14.93 32.66
N LEU A 619 -2.28 14.96 33.95
CA LEU A 619 -1.36 15.28 35.05
C LEU A 619 -0.11 14.39 35.09
N PRO A 620 -0.20 13.04 35.02
CA PRO A 620 0.99 12.18 35.04
C PRO A 620 1.99 12.49 33.92
N LEU A 621 1.50 12.78 32.72
CA LEU A 621 2.32 13.11 31.55
C LEU A 621 3.03 14.46 31.73
N VAL A 622 2.31 15.45 32.24
CA VAL A 622 2.86 16.79 32.53
C VAL A 622 3.89 16.72 33.67
N SER A 623 3.62 15.95 34.72
CA SER A 623 4.56 15.75 35.83
C SER A 623 5.85 15.09 35.35
N GLN A 624 5.76 14.03 34.53
CA GLN A 624 6.92 13.35 33.98
C GLN A 624 7.79 14.27 33.11
N LEU A 625 7.17 15.13 32.30
CA LEU A 625 7.88 16.15 31.53
C LEU A 625 8.61 17.13 32.44
N LEU A 626 7.92 17.64 33.47
CA LEU A 626 8.46 18.63 34.41
C LEU A 626 9.60 18.08 35.27
N ASP A 627 9.55 16.79 35.65
CA ASP A 627 10.59 16.14 36.45
C ASP A 627 11.97 16.22 35.77
N HIS A 628 12.00 16.21 34.43
CA HIS A 628 13.22 16.41 33.65
C HIS A 628 13.45 17.88 33.29
N ALA A 629 12.42 18.53 32.72
CA ALA A 629 12.52 19.86 32.12
C ALA A 629 12.89 20.96 33.14
N LEU A 630 12.49 20.81 34.41
CA LEU A 630 12.81 21.79 35.47
C LEU A 630 14.32 21.93 35.72
N PHE A 631 15.11 20.90 35.43
CA PHE A 631 16.55 20.90 35.64
C PHE A 631 17.35 21.10 34.34
N SER A 632 16.80 20.72 33.19
CA SER A 632 17.42 20.98 31.88
C SER A 632 17.12 22.38 31.33
N ASN A 633 15.90 22.89 31.53
CA ASN A 633 15.44 24.18 31.02
C ASN A 633 14.53 24.94 32.02
N PRO A 634 15.12 25.50 33.09
CA PRO A 634 14.37 26.00 34.24
C PRO A 634 13.42 27.15 33.91
N THR A 635 13.73 28.03 32.95
CA THR A 635 12.88 29.19 32.61
C THR A 635 11.51 28.75 32.07
N SER A 636 11.51 27.90 31.04
CA SER A 636 10.26 27.47 30.38
C SER A 636 9.50 26.45 31.20
N ALA A 637 10.24 25.53 31.84
CA ALA A 637 9.66 24.54 32.72
C ALA A 637 9.04 25.16 33.98
N CYS A 638 9.65 26.20 34.58
CA CYS A 638 9.02 26.92 35.68
C CYS A 638 7.74 27.65 35.25
N ALA A 639 7.67 28.16 34.01
CA ALA A 639 6.45 28.76 33.47
C ALA A 639 5.32 27.72 33.26
N LEU A 640 5.66 26.53 32.72
CA LEU A 640 4.73 25.41 32.63
C LEU A 640 4.29 24.95 34.03
N ALA A 641 5.22 24.76 34.96
CA ALA A 641 4.93 24.36 36.34
C ALA A 641 4.01 25.37 37.06
N LYS A 642 4.24 26.68 36.91
CA LYS A 642 3.34 27.73 37.44
C LYS A 642 1.91 27.55 36.91
N SER A 643 1.75 27.20 35.63
CA SER A 643 0.44 27.00 35.00
C SER A 643 -0.21 25.68 35.44
N ALA A 644 0.58 24.60 35.50
CA ALA A 644 0.15 23.31 36.02
C ALA A 644 -0.33 23.43 37.48
N VAL A 645 0.38 24.18 38.32
CA VAL A 645 -0.01 24.44 39.71
C VAL A 645 -1.38 25.14 39.79
N LEU A 646 -1.67 26.08 38.89
CA LEU A 646 -2.94 26.80 38.85
C LEU A 646 -4.09 25.94 38.32
N VAL A 647 -3.87 25.21 37.22
CA VAL A 647 -4.91 24.40 36.56
C VAL A 647 -5.24 23.16 37.38
N PHE A 648 -4.23 22.35 37.71
CA PHE A 648 -4.43 21.08 38.43
C PHE A 648 -4.66 21.28 39.93
N GLY A 649 -4.15 22.36 40.53
CA GLY A 649 -4.31 22.64 41.95
C GLY A 649 -5.73 23.08 42.34
N HIS A 650 -6.49 23.65 41.40
CA HIS A 650 -7.87 24.08 41.62
C HIS A 650 -8.89 22.95 41.41
N TYR A 651 -8.47 21.79 40.89
CA TYR A 651 -9.33 20.65 40.62
C TYR A 651 -9.08 19.53 41.65
N SER A 652 -10.14 19.14 42.38
CA SER A 652 -10.02 18.26 43.55
C SER A 652 -9.36 16.89 43.25
N PRO A 653 -9.65 16.20 42.13
CA PRO A 653 -9.03 14.91 41.81
C PRO A 653 -7.51 14.99 41.57
N THR A 654 -7.00 16.14 41.12
CA THR A 654 -5.59 16.33 40.76
C THR A 654 -4.77 17.04 41.84
N ALA A 655 -5.42 17.63 42.85
CA ALA A 655 -4.80 18.43 43.89
C ALA A 655 -3.76 17.66 44.73
N SER A 656 -4.11 16.48 45.24
CA SER A 656 -3.19 15.68 46.09
C SER A 656 -2.02 15.08 45.29
N PRO A 657 -2.23 14.48 44.09
CA PRO A 657 -1.12 14.04 43.23
C PRO A 657 -0.16 15.17 42.84
N LEU A 658 -0.68 16.36 42.54
CA LEU A 658 0.14 17.54 42.25
C LEU A 658 1.03 17.92 43.45
N CYS A 659 0.52 17.87 44.68
CA CYS A 659 1.32 18.15 45.88
C CYS A 659 2.51 17.19 46.02
N THR A 660 2.36 15.93 45.62
CA THR A 660 3.45 14.94 45.59
C THR A 660 4.54 15.34 44.58
N SER A 661 4.16 15.72 43.36
CA SER A 661 5.13 16.20 42.36
C SER A 661 5.84 17.48 42.81
N ILE A 662 5.12 18.46 43.36
CA ILE A 662 5.72 19.70 43.90
C ILE A 662 6.74 19.39 45.00
N ARG A 663 6.42 18.45 45.90
CA ARG A 663 7.36 18.01 46.95
C ARG A 663 8.64 17.46 46.34
N GLN A 664 8.54 16.58 45.34
CA GLN A 664 9.70 16.01 44.66
C GLN A 664 10.55 17.07 43.95
N TRP A 665 9.92 18.04 43.27
CA TRP A 665 10.64 19.14 42.60
C TRP A 665 11.47 19.96 43.61
N LEU A 666 10.87 20.36 44.73
CA LEU A 666 11.58 21.18 45.73
C LEU A 666 12.62 20.37 46.53
N GLU A 667 12.36 19.10 46.84
CA GLU A 667 13.36 18.23 47.49
C GLU A 667 14.58 18.02 46.60
N SER A 668 14.37 17.78 45.30
CA SER A 668 15.46 17.61 44.33
C SER A 668 16.22 18.91 44.11
N PHE A 669 15.53 20.05 44.03
CA PHE A 669 16.18 21.35 43.89
C PHE A 669 17.01 21.73 45.12
N ALA A 670 16.46 21.55 46.33
CA ALA A 670 17.16 21.86 47.57
C ALA A 670 18.47 21.07 47.73
N LYS A 671 18.55 19.84 47.22
CA LYS A 671 19.79 19.02 47.24
C LYS A 671 20.87 19.51 46.28
N ASN A 672 20.51 20.28 45.25
CA ASN A 672 21.39 20.68 44.15
C ASN A 672 21.75 22.18 44.18
N MET A 673 21.52 22.87 45.30
CA MET A 673 21.88 24.29 45.48
C MET A 673 23.39 24.49 45.64
N PRO A 674 24.00 25.57 45.09
CA PRO A 674 23.38 26.61 44.26
C PRO A 674 23.21 26.16 42.79
N PHE A 675 22.05 26.47 42.20
CA PHE A 675 21.68 26.05 40.84
C PHE A 675 21.49 27.27 39.90
N HIS A 676 21.65 27.07 38.60
CA HIS A 676 21.39 28.08 37.56
C HIS A 676 19.88 28.46 37.52
N ALA A 677 19.55 29.74 37.28
CA ALA A 677 18.16 30.26 37.26
C ALA A 677 17.38 30.17 38.59
N ILE A 678 18.06 30.45 39.70
CA ILE A 678 17.45 30.49 41.05
C ILE A 678 16.26 31.46 41.16
N ASP A 679 16.26 32.55 40.39
CA ASP A 679 15.17 33.53 40.32
C ASP A 679 13.86 32.92 39.80
N GLU A 680 13.93 32.05 38.78
CA GLU A 680 12.76 31.36 38.24
C GLU A 680 12.17 30.37 39.24
N TRP A 681 13.04 29.63 39.94
CA TRP A 681 12.65 28.72 41.01
C TRP A 681 12.02 29.46 42.19
N LEU A 682 12.59 30.59 42.62
CA LEU A 682 12.00 31.41 43.68
C LEU A 682 10.63 31.99 43.25
N SER A 683 10.48 32.34 41.98
CA SER A 683 9.19 32.77 41.41
C SER A 683 8.16 31.65 41.44
N LEU A 684 8.55 30.42 41.06
CA LEU A 684 7.69 29.22 41.15
C LEU A 684 7.30 28.91 42.61
N ILE A 685 8.28 28.89 43.52
CA ILE A 685 8.05 28.66 44.96
C ILE A 685 7.08 29.70 45.51
N TYR A 686 7.27 30.97 45.17
CA TYR A 686 6.37 32.05 45.56
C TYR A 686 4.93 31.79 45.08
N GLN A 687 4.75 31.37 43.83
CA GLN A 687 3.44 31.02 43.28
C GLN A 687 2.81 29.87 44.07
N ILE A 688 3.59 28.84 44.40
CA ILE A 688 3.14 27.69 45.21
C ILE A 688 2.70 28.14 46.61
N VAL A 689 3.54 28.87 47.35
CA VAL A 689 3.26 29.24 48.75
C VAL A 689 2.29 30.40 48.90
N LYS A 690 2.10 31.23 47.87
CA LYS A 690 1.13 32.34 47.90
C LYS A 690 -0.20 31.98 47.26
N LYS A 691 -0.19 31.46 46.03
CA LYS A 691 -1.41 31.24 45.25
C LYS A 691 -2.02 29.87 45.51
N ASN A 692 -1.19 28.83 45.70
CA ASN A 692 -1.66 27.45 45.91
C ASN A 692 -1.58 26.99 47.38
N TYR A 693 -1.47 27.93 48.34
CA TYR A 693 -1.34 27.61 49.77
C TYR A 693 -2.49 26.78 50.32
N LYS A 694 -3.73 27.06 49.88
CA LYS A 694 -4.93 26.32 50.33
C LYS A 694 -4.85 24.83 49.99
N THR A 695 -4.28 24.50 48.84
CA THR A 695 -4.09 23.13 48.37
C THR A 695 -3.04 22.40 49.21
N LEU A 696 -1.92 23.06 49.51
CA LEU A 696 -0.91 22.54 50.45
C LEU A 696 -1.51 22.29 51.84
N ARG A 697 -2.33 23.22 52.32
CA ARG A 697 -3.02 23.10 53.61
C ARG A 697 -4.02 21.95 53.63
N ALA A 698 -4.79 21.77 52.55
CA ALA A 698 -5.75 20.67 52.42
C ALA A 698 -5.05 19.29 52.38
N ASN A 699 -3.82 19.23 51.86
CA ASN A 699 -3.01 18.01 51.80
C ASN A 699 -2.30 17.67 53.15
N GLY A 700 -2.40 18.55 54.14
CA GLY A 700 -1.96 18.30 55.52
C GLY A 700 -0.46 18.06 55.69
N GLU A 701 -0.11 17.09 56.52
CA GLU A 701 1.29 16.78 56.88
C GLU A 701 2.17 16.43 55.68
N ASN A 702 1.59 15.86 54.62
CA ASN A 702 2.29 15.49 53.40
C ASN A 702 2.93 16.69 52.66
N SER A 703 2.45 17.91 52.93
CA SER A 703 2.97 19.15 52.33
C SER A 703 3.95 19.91 53.22
N LEU A 704 4.20 19.45 54.46
CA LEU A 704 5.20 20.07 55.34
C LEU A 704 6.63 20.03 54.77
N PRO A 705 7.10 18.93 54.14
CA PRO A 705 8.41 18.91 53.48
C PRO A 705 8.54 19.97 52.39
N THR A 706 7.47 20.24 51.62
CA THR A 706 7.44 21.29 50.60
C THR A 706 7.69 22.67 51.22
N ILE A 707 7.01 22.98 52.33
CA ILE A 707 7.18 24.26 53.05
C ILE A 707 8.58 24.35 53.68
N SER A 708 9.07 23.25 54.27
CA SER A 708 10.41 23.19 54.84
C SER A 708 11.50 23.45 53.79
N ASN A 709 11.41 22.82 52.62
CA ASN A 709 12.35 23.05 51.52
C ASN A 709 12.25 24.48 50.98
N ALA A 710 11.06 25.06 50.89
CA ALA A 710 10.89 26.46 50.48
C ALA A 710 11.58 27.44 51.45
N ILE A 711 11.48 27.21 52.77
CA ILE A 711 12.18 27.99 53.80
C ILE A 711 13.69 27.83 53.65
N LEU A 712 14.17 26.59 53.48
CA LEU A 712 15.58 26.27 53.30
C LEU A 712 16.17 26.98 52.08
N ILE A 713 15.56 26.82 50.91
CA ILE A 713 16.00 27.41 49.63
C ILE A 713 16.05 28.93 49.75
N ALA A 714 14.98 29.56 50.25
CA ALA A 714 14.94 31.02 50.37
C ALA A 714 15.91 31.55 51.44
N GLY A 715 16.05 30.85 52.56
CA GLY A 715 16.97 31.21 53.65
C GLY A 715 18.44 31.13 53.24
N GLN A 716 18.83 30.06 52.56
CA GLN A 716 20.18 29.89 52.02
C GLN A 716 20.48 30.93 50.93
N THR A 717 19.54 31.14 50.01
CA THR A 717 19.68 32.15 48.95
C THR A 717 19.84 33.56 49.53
N LEU A 718 19.13 33.89 50.62
CA LEU A 718 19.26 35.17 51.31
C LEU A 718 20.63 35.35 51.97
N ALA A 719 21.25 34.27 52.44
CA ALA A 719 22.59 34.32 53.02
C ALA A 719 23.66 34.51 51.93
N GLU A 720 23.56 33.76 50.82
CA GLU A 720 24.64 33.61 49.85
C GLU A 720 24.56 34.58 48.65
N SER A 721 23.36 35.01 48.22
CA SER A 721 23.23 35.78 46.97
C SER A 721 23.59 37.26 47.13
N HIS A 722 24.35 37.79 46.17
CA HIS A 722 24.63 39.23 46.07
C HIS A 722 23.70 39.96 45.09
N GLU A 723 22.83 39.23 44.39
CA GLU A 723 21.97 39.81 43.37
C GLU A 723 20.67 40.40 43.97
N PRO A 724 20.41 41.72 43.85
CA PRO A 724 19.27 42.35 44.52
C PRO A 724 17.89 41.78 44.13
N CYS A 725 17.73 41.31 42.88
CA CYS A 725 16.47 40.74 42.41
C CYS A 725 16.20 39.37 43.06
N VAL A 726 17.21 38.50 43.11
CA VAL A 726 17.14 37.18 43.75
C VAL A 726 16.88 37.32 45.26
N VAL A 727 17.59 38.24 45.92
CA VAL A 727 17.39 38.53 47.35
C VAL A 727 15.97 39.02 47.63
N ARG A 728 15.41 39.88 46.75
CA ARG A 728 14.02 40.32 46.83
C ARG A 728 13.05 39.13 46.74
N LEU A 729 13.24 38.22 45.79
CA LEU A 729 12.38 37.06 45.59
C LEU A 729 12.44 36.08 46.78
N ALA A 730 13.64 35.81 47.31
CA ALA A 730 13.82 34.98 48.50
C ALA A 730 13.12 35.58 49.73
N SER A 731 13.29 36.90 49.94
CA SER A 731 12.60 37.64 51.00
C SER A 731 11.08 37.56 50.84
N GLN A 732 10.59 37.63 49.61
CA GLN A 732 9.17 37.58 49.27
C GLN A 732 8.57 36.18 49.53
N VAL A 733 9.31 35.10 49.27
CA VAL A 733 8.90 33.72 49.62
C VAL A 733 8.76 33.57 51.13
N LEU A 734 9.78 33.95 51.91
CA LEU A 734 9.75 33.85 53.37
C LEU A 734 8.61 34.70 53.97
N ALA A 735 8.41 35.92 53.46
CA ALA A 735 7.31 36.78 53.89
C ALA A 735 5.95 36.15 53.59
N ALA A 736 5.78 35.53 52.42
CA ALA A 736 4.55 34.82 52.09
C ALA A 736 4.28 33.66 53.06
N ILE A 737 5.29 32.83 53.36
CA ILE A 737 5.13 31.70 54.29
C ILE A 737 4.77 32.20 55.69
N ALA A 738 5.46 33.23 56.20
CA ALA A 738 5.20 33.83 57.50
C ALA A 738 3.80 34.47 57.59
N SER A 739 3.38 35.16 56.53
CA SER A 739 2.07 35.81 56.46
C SER A 739 0.93 34.80 56.39
N GLN A 740 1.09 33.73 55.58
CA GLN A 740 0.08 32.68 55.43
C GLN A 740 -0.05 31.84 56.70
N SER A 741 1.06 31.48 57.36
CA SER A 741 1.03 30.69 58.60
C SER A 741 0.31 31.43 59.73
N ILE A 742 0.50 32.75 59.85
CA ILE A 742 -0.27 33.58 60.78
C ILE A 742 -1.73 33.67 60.36
N SER A 743 -2.00 33.97 59.09
CA SER A 743 -3.36 34.24 58.60
C SER A 743 -4.28 33.04 58.72
N TYR A 744 -3.77 31.82 58.50
CA TYR A 744 -4.52 30.57 58.62
C TYR A 744 -4.40 29.90 60.00
N GLY A 745 -3.53 30.40 60.88
CA GLY A 745 -3.31 29.85 62.22
C GLY A 745 -2.56 28.51 62.23
N ASP A 746 -1.84 28.18 61.17
CA ASP A 746 -1.22 26.86 61.00
C ASP A 746 0.03 26.73 61.89
N GLU A 747 0.02 25.77 62.83
CA GLU A 747 1.09 25.59 63.82
C GLU A 747 2.36 24.95 63.24
N ALA A 748 2.24 23.91 62.41
CA ALA A 748 3.40 23.20 61.87
C ALA A 748 4.30 24.08 60.96
N PRO A 749 3.78 24.88 60.00
CA PRO A 749 4.62 25.84 59.25
C PRO A 749 5.29 26.90 60.13
N ARG A 750 4.63 27.31 61.22
CA ARG A 750 5.17 28.27 62.20
C ARG A 750 6.38 27.68 62.92
N LEU A 751 6.28 26.42 63.35
CA LEU A 751 7.38 25.67 63.98
C LEU A 751 8.54 25.42 63.01
N LEU A 752 8.27 25.18 61.71
CA LEU A 752 9.32 25.05 60.69
C LEU A 752 10.10 26.37 60.46
N LEU A 753 9.43 27.53 60.55
CA LEU A 753 10.12 28.82 60.54
C LEU A 753 10.95 29.01 61.82
N ALA A 754 10.43 28.58 62.97
CA ALA A 754 11.11 28.66 64.26
C ALA A 754 12.38 27.82 64.31
N SER A 755 12.39 26.61 63.72
CA SER A 755 13.58 25.74 63.69
C SER A 755 14.76 26.36 62.96
N HIS A 756 14.51 27.26 62.01
CA HIS A 756 15.53 28.03 61.29
C HIS A 756 15.70 29.46 61.85
N GLY A 757 14.99 29.80 62.92
CA GLY A 757 14.79 31.17 63.42
C GLY A 757 16.07 31.93 63.72
N PRO A 758 17.00 31.42 64.55
CA PRO A 758 18.21 32.17 64.91
C PRO A 758 19.10 32.52 63.71
N ALA A 759 19.26 31.60 62.77
CA ALA A 759 20.02 31.83 61.54
C ALA A 759 19.33 32.81 60.60
N LEU A 760 18.02 32.64 60.38
CA LEU A 760 17.24 33.53 59.52
C LEU A 760 17.18 34.95 60.09
N VAL A 761 16.89 35.12 61.38
CA VAL A 761 16.85 36.43 62.06
C VAL A 761 18.18 37.16 61.91
N LYS A 762 19.29 36.46 62.14
CA LYS A 762 20.64 37.04 61.94
C LYS A 762 20.84 37.51 60.50
N THR A 763 20.59 36.65 59.53
CA THR A 763 20.78 36.96 58.10
C THR A 763 19.88 38.10 57.65
N ILE A 764 18.59 38.07 58.02
CA ILE A 764 17.60 39.10 57.70
C ILE A 764 18.02 40.44 58.28
N PHE A 765 18.43 40.47 59.55
CA PHE A 765 18.83 41.71 60.22
C PHE A 765 20.07 42.33 59.58
N LEU A 766 21.09 41.53 59.24
CA LEU A 766 22.28 42.01 58.52
C LEU A 766 21.92 42.53 57.11
N ARG A 767 21.06 41.80 56.38
CA ARG A 767 20.61 42.21 55.04
C ARG A 767 19.83 43.53 55.07
N ILE A 768 18.93 43.71 56.04
CA ILE A 768 18.19 44.98 56.22
C ILE A 768 19.13 46.18 56.29
N GLN A 769 20.35 46.05 56.79
CA GLN A 769 21.28 47.16 56.92
C GLN A 769 21.96 47.56 55.61
N VAL A 770 22.06 46.64 54.65
CA VAL A 770 22.83 46.82 53.41
C VAL A 770 21.97 46.89 52.14
N GLU A 771 20.76 46.33 52.17
CA GLU A 771 19.92 46.21 50.97
C GLU A 771 19.51 47.57 50.37
N LEU A 772 19.57 47.65 49.05
CA LEU A 772 19.33 48.89 48.30
C LEU A 772 17.86 49.08 47.92
N LEU A 773 17.15 47.98 47.66
CA LEU A 773 15.78 47.98 47.17
C LEU A 773 14.79 48.07 48.32
N ARG A 774 14.00 49.15 48.36
CA ARG A 774 12.94 49.34 49.35
C ARG A 774 11.97 48.15 49.48
N PRO A 775 11.47 47.54 48.37
CA PRO A 775 10.58 46.38 48.48
C PRO A 775 11.22 45.17 49.19
N THR A 776 12.52 44.95 48.99
CA THR A 776 13.27 43.89 49.67
C THR A 776 13.28 44.11 51.17
N VAL A 777 13.60 45.34 51.61
CA VAL A 777 13.60 45.71 53.03
C VAL A 777 12.20 45.56 53.64
N GLU A 778 11.15 45.90 52.90
CA GLU A 778 9.76 45.74 53.36
C GLU A 778 9.35 44.27 53.52
N TYR A 779 9.81 43.35 52.67
CA TYR A 779 9.61 41.91 52.83
C TYR A 779 10.44 41.33 53.98
N LEU A 780 11.72 41.71 54.08
CA LEU A 780 12.59 41.32 55.19
C LEU A 780 12.03 41.80 56.54
N ALA A 781 11.49 43.01 56.59
CA ALA A 781 10.81 43.56 57.76
C ALA A 781 9.55 42.76 58.14
N GLU A 782 8.84 42.19 57.16
CA GLU A 782 7.67 41.34 57.42
C GLU A 782 8.06 40.00 58.05
N VAL A 783 9.13 39.38 57.56
CA VAL A 783 9.68 38.15 58.16
C VAL A 783 10.26 38.44 59.55
N LEU A 784 10.98 39.55 59.71
CA LEU A 784 11.52 39.96 61.01
C LEU A 784 10.41 40.29 62.02
N PHE A 785 9.32 40.92 61.55
CA PHE A 785 8.13 41.18 62.36
C PHE A 785 7.50 39.88 62.87
N PHE A 786 7.37 38.87 62.00
CA PHE A 786 6.91 37.54 62.39
C PHE A 786 7.73 36.99 63.57
N PHE A 787 9.06 36.98 63.45
CA PHE A 787 9.93 36.49 64.51
C PHE A 787 9.88 37.36 65.78
N ALA A 788 9.87 38.68 65.63
CA ALA A 788 9.81 39.61 66.76
C ALA A 788 8.49 39.51 67.54
N LYS A 789 7.39 39.12 66.88
CA LYS A 789 6.07 38.95 67.48
C LYS A 789 5.90 37.57 68.10
N GLU A 790 6.26 36.50 67.38
CA GLU A 790 6.01 35.12 67.81
C GLU A 790 7.11 34.56 68.70
N PHE A 791 8.36 35.05 68.55
CA PHE A 791 9.57 34.57 69.24
C PHE A 791 10.40 35.76 69.77
N SER A 792 9.74 36.63 70.54
CA SER A 792 10.27 37.96 70.87
C SER A 792 11.60 37.92 71.62
N GLN A 793 11.75 37.01 72.60
CA GLN A 793 12.93 36.93 73.45
C GLN A 793 14.13 36.36 72.68
N GLU A 794 13.90 35.29 71.91
CA GLU A 794 14.88 34.63 71.07
C GLU A 794 15.38 35.57 69.97
N THR A 795 14.45 36.26 69.31
CA THR A 795 14.77 37.25 68.26
C THR A 795 15.60 38.39 68.84
N ARG A 796 15.24 38.89 70.03
CA ARG A 796 15.98 39.98 70.69
C ARG A 796 17.38 39.56 71.10
N ASN A 797 17.55 38.34 71.62
CA ASN A 797 18.84 37.78 71.98
C ASN A 797 19.78 37.67 70.78
N VAL A 798 19.27 37.21 69.63
CA VAL A 798 20.06 37.11 68.38
C VAL A 798 20.50 38.49 67.90
N ILE A 799 19.59 39.47 67.88
CA ILE A 799 19.90 40.81 67.34
C ILE A 799 20.85 41.59 68.24
N ASN A 800 20.71 41.52 69.57
CA ASN A 800 21.60 42.22 70.50
C ASN A 800 23.08 41.82 70.33
N GLY A 801 23.36 40.62 69.81
CA GLY A 801 24.72 40.14 69.53
C GLY A 801 25.28 40.56 68.17
N LEU A 802 24.58 41.40 67.41
CA LEU A 802 24.95 41.83 66.05
C LEU A 802 25.25 43.32 65.99
N GLU A 803 26.05 43.71 65.00
CA GLU A 803 26.40 45.11 64.74
C GLU A 803 25.13 45.96 64.54
N HIS A 804 25.08 47.11 65.22
CA HIS A 804 23.92 48.02 65.30
C HIS A 804 22.64 47.46 65.96
N GLY A 805 22.68 46.25 66.54
CA GLY A 805 21.53 45.57 67.15
C GLY A 805 21.02 46.17 68.46
N ASP A 806 21.88 46.83 69.22
CA ASP A 806 21.57 47.55 70.46
C ASP A 806 21.19 49.02 70.22
N SER A 807 21.14 49.47 68.95
CA SER A 807 20.91 50.87 68.62
C SER A 807 19.51 51.37 69.05
N PRO A 808 19.36 52.68 69.33
CA PRO A 808 18.07 53.28 69.66
C PRO A 808 17.00 53.08 68.58
N LEU A 809 17.41 52.98 67.31
CA LEU A 809 16.51 52.71 66.18
C LEU A 809 15.95 51.28 66.23
N VAL A 810 16.76 50.29 66.60
CA VAL A 810 16.28 48.91 66.79
C VAL A 810 15.37 48.85 68.01
N ALA A 811 15.69 49.51 69.12
CA ALA A 811 14.80 49.60 70.28
C ALA A 811 13.44 50.24 69.91
N ALA A 812 13.44 51.30 69.09
CA ALA A 812 12.22 51.92 68.58
C ALA A 812 11.43 51.00 67.63
N MET A 813 12.13 50.26 66.76
CA MET A 813 11.51 49.25 65.87
C MET A 813 10.78 48.17 66.67
N PHE A 814 11.40 47.65 67.75
CA PHE A 814 10.79 46.62 68.60
C PHE A 814 9.59 47.11 69.43
N ARG A 815 9.46 48.43 69.69
CA ARG A 815 8.25 48.99 70.32
C ARG A 815 7.02 48.91 69.40
N GLU A 816 7.24 48.82 68.09
CA GLU A 816 6.17 48.76 67.08
C GLU A 816 5.77 47.32 66.69
N VAL A 817 6.19 46.29 67.44
CA VAL A 817 5.87 44.86 67.17
C VAL A 817 4.35 44.56 67.22
N GLY A 818 3.54 45.49 67.73
CA GLY A 818 2.07 45.41 67.62
C GLY A 818 1.49 45.85 66.26
N ASN A 819 2.27 46.52 65.40
CA ASN A 819 1.78 47.12 64.15
C ASN A 819 2.81 46.96 63.01
N LEU A 820 2.55 46.01 62.11
CA LEU A 820 3.42 45.70 60.97
C LEU A 820 3.75 46.94 60.11
N ARG A 821 2.80 47.87 59.93
CA ARG A 821 3.02 49.07 59.12
C ARG A 821 4.05 49.99 59.76
N ASN A 822 3.92 50.24 61.06
CA ASN A 822 4.86 51.06 61.82
C ASN A 822 6.21 50.36 61.94
N PHE A 823 6.21 49.05 62.19
CA PHE A 823 7.42 48.23 62.24
C PHE A 823 8.21 48.34 60.93
N LYS A 824 7.57 48.14 59.76
CA LYS A 824 8.20 48.32 58.44
C LYS A 824 8.78 49.72 58.26
N GLN A 825 8.06 50.77 58.69
CA GLN A 825 8.59 52.14 58.62
C GLN A 825 9.84 52.33 59.48
N MET A 826 9.90 51.74 60.68
CA MET A 826 11.08 51.81 61.54
C MET A 826 12.24 51.00 60.96
N THR A 827 11.97 49.83 60.38
CA THR A 827 12.99 49.03 59.67
C THR A 827 13.57 49.78 58.47
N LEU A 828 12.75 50.54 57.73
CA LEU A 828 13.24 51.40 56.65
C LEU A 828 14.09 52.57 57.15
N ARG A 829 13.76 53.15 58.31
CA ARG A 829 14.61 54.16 58.95
C ARG A 829 15.95 53.59 59.38
N LEU A 830 15.96 52.36 59.93
CA LEU A 830 17.17 51.62 60.25
C LEU A 830 18.03 51.37 59.00
N ASN A 831 17.46 50.81 57.93
CA ASN A 831 18.17 50.61 56.64
C ASN A 831 18.81 51.92 56.13
N ASN A 832 18.05 53.03 56.13
CA ASN A 832 18.56 54.32 55.67
C ASN A 832 19.67 54.89 56.56
N ALA A 833 19.64 54.62 57.87
CA ALA A 833 20.68 55.04 58.80
C ALA A 833 21.95 54.20 58.62
N SER A 834 21.82 52.87 58.63
CA SER A 834 22.94 51.94 58.46
C SER A 834 23.69 52.18 57.14
N ARG A 835 22.98 52.41 56.04
CA ARG A 835 23.58 52.71 54.72
C ARG A 835 24.32 54.04 54.64
N LYS A 836 24.00 55.00 55.52
CA LYS A 836 24.73 56.28 55.62
C LYS A 836 26.05 56.08 56.34
N ASP A 837 26.07 55.27 57.41
CA ASP A 837 27.29 54.93 58.15
C ASP A 837 28.28 54.13 57.28
N THR A 838 27.82 53.16 56.48
CA THR A 838 28.69 52.37 55.58
C THR A 838 29.32 53.19 54.45
N ARG A 839 28.72 54.32 54.05
CA ARG A 839 29.31 55.24 53.05
C ARG A 839 30.40 56.13 53.63
N SER A 840 30.46 56.32 54.95
CA SER A 840 31.51 57.08 55.64
C SER A 840 32.75 56.26 56.01
N THR A 841 32.69 54.93 55.92
CA THR A 841 33.80 54.00 56.21
C THR A 841 34.07 53.13 54.99
N THR A 842 34.84 53.64 54.02
CA THR A 842 35.39 52.81 52.95
C THR A 842 36.50 51.92 53.51
N GLY A 843 36.17 50.66 53.81
CA GLY A 843 37.11 49.62 54.18
C GLY A 843 36.40 48.32 54.59
N ALA A 844 36.22 47.41 53.64
CA ALA A 844 35.89 45.98 53.76
C ALA A 844 35.31 45.48 55.11
N ILE A 845 33.98 45.27 55.15
CA ILE A 845 33.37 44.29 56.05
C ILE A 845 32.99 43.07 55.20
N SER A 846 33.73 41.98 55.35
CA SER A 846 33.50 40.74 54.62
C SER A 846 32.31 39.98 55.22
N LEU A 847 31.39 39.55 54.34
CA LEU A 847 30.28 38.62 54.63
C LEU A 847 30.77 37.18 54.90
N GLU A 848 32.08 36.94 54.95
CA GLU A 848 32.72 35.61 55.02
C GLU A 848 32.41 34.85 56.32
N THR A 849 32.03 35.51 57.41
CA THR A 849 31.74 34.83 58.69
C THR A 849 30.33 34.24 58.79
N VAL A 850 29.45 34.47 57.79
CA VAL A 850 28.06 33.94 57.79
C VAL A 850 27.97 32.59 57.07
N GLN A 851 28.88 32.30 56.13
CA GLN A 851 28.86 31.08 55.29
C GLN A 851 29.08 29.77 56.07
N TRP A 852 29.82 29.78 57.19
CA TRP A 852 30.24 28.53 57.85
C TRP A 852 29.25 27.97 58.89
N ASN A 853 28.33 28.78 59.43
CA ASN A 853 27.46 28.36 60.55
C ASN A 853 26.06 27.89 60.13
N ILE A 854 25.56 28.28 58.95
CA ILE A 854 24.24 27.87 58.46
C ILE A 854 24.28 26.45 57.89
N VAL A 855 25.33 26.12 57.12
CA VAL A 855 25.52 24.79 56.53
C VAL A 855 25.65 23.71 57.61
N ASN A 856 26.37 23.98 58.72
CA ASN A 856 26.56 22.99 59.78
C ASN A 856 25.36 22.85 60.73
N ALA A 857 24.59 23.91 60.99
CA ALA A 857 23.37 23.82 61.80
C ALA A 857 22.23 23.09 61.08
N ILE A 858 22.21 23.15 59.75
CA ILE A 858 21.20 22.50 58.90
C ILE A 858 21.58 21.05 58.59
N LEU A 859 22.88 20.71 58.49
CA LEU A 859 23.35 19.34 58.35
C LEU A 859 23.27 18.51 59.65
N SER A 860 23.23 19.15 60.83
CA SER A 860 23.14 18.46 62.14
C SER A 860 21.71 18.08 62.57
N LEU A 861 20.69 18.34 61.74
CA LEU A 861 19.28 17.95 61.99
C LEU A 861 18.75 16.90 61.00
N LYS A 862 19.66 16.18 60.31
CA LYS A 862 19.38 14.92 59.62
C LYS A 862 19.51 13.72 60.56
#